data_AF-A0A3L6PZL2-F1
#
_entry.id   AF-A0A3L6PZL2-F1
#
_cell.length_a   1.000
_cell.length_b   1.000
_cell.length_c   1.000
_cell.angle_alpha   90.00
_cell.angle_beta   90.00
_cell.angle_gamma   90.00
#
_symmetry.space_group_name_H-M   'P 1'
#
loop_
_entity.id
_entity.type
_entity.pdbx_description
1 polymer ?
#
loop_
_entity_poly.entity_id
_entity_poly.type
_entity_poly.pdbx_seq_one_letter_code
_entity_poly.pdbx_strand_id
1 'polypeptide(L)'
;MASRPPLRTTSVASVSSSTDSPTSAGPPGGVPQSITALLNNPLPSAAASSYSWLPWPPPTIPLPDAAPTPPSHPCEVTRADFAPYLAAVSDPYARFADIRLHATAELAASSDTEGAPAASSGLAACLREVPALFFKEDLALEDGPTFQVACPLGDDGLQERLGQHLDVVEAHLVREIALRSESFYEAQGRLRGLDGEIVTAVGRIRELREVVRVLTGDLVGSARQVQELNATRGNLVALQQKLTVILYVSQALAALKLLVAAADCAGALDVIDDLQNLLDTDELAGLYCFRHIRDQLGTSLDSVNSILSAEFVHAAVPDGKAVDAMISSNVKRKASSPSNGTEHEGNIHEEESFILRDRLLPLIICLLRTDKLPAVLRIYRDTLITVMKASIKATVAELLPVLTARPIDSDSVTGDRAADADAGGQSLANKLRSLSSEGFVQLLSAIFRIVQVHLQQAAEVKRIVEWIMGNLDGTLIVDASNPTVQHGGSVSDVSQENDYSVSSRVSNTLTRSTSKIPFVQGKANDLSIINSIKNVRADVLRENTEAVFAACDAAHGRWAKLLGVRAALHPRLRLQEFLIIYNITEEFIAATEKVGGRLGYNIRGILQQQSKQFVDYQHSVRMTKIKAVLDQETWVAVDVPEEFQAIVLSLSSTYSSVNGMDMPSADDNSKFSDPTSQETAYSAENNADNGKLTSATGESKVESTSQTENNVTGNQRSTLQTIVHGGVGYHMVNCGLILLKMLSEYVDISKCLPSLSFEVVQRVVEILKLFNTRTCQLVLGAGAMQVSGLKSITSKHLALASQIISFIHSLIPDIRRVLFLKIPEARKHLLMSELDRVTQDYKVHRDEIHSKLVQIMRERLLANLRKLPQIVEGWNGPEDNELQPSQFAKAVTKEVTYLHRILSQTLLEVDVQTIFRQVVQIFHSHITEAFRKLEVSTPQAKNRLCRDVQHILTCIRKLPAENFSAETIPNYGLLDEFLAENFGTKVVVGSVNARTGVNKPELLPKEFTTVIDVAGFLSSGQENRLRQEIEDLEKDTGYKLRVLAQNYPDTPGLAIKDFWQVDERTIVFVADPTFGNIINFNIGPLVDLDVPRSFWSQVSGKYGNMFYWKEKGEDASIEAAVTAISRCLRDPTGTNNCSEVL
;
A
#
# COMPACT_ATOMS: atom_id res chain seq x y z
N MET A 1 -67.51 30.62 33.99
CA MET A 1 -68.77 30.69 34.76
C MET A 1 -68.46 31.06 36.22
N ALA A 2 -69.48 31.35 37.01
CA ALA A 2 -69.50 31.50 38.49
C ALA A 2 -68.72 30.39 39.25
N SER A 3 -68.25 30.55 40.50
CA SER A 3 -68.19 31.71 41.42
C SER A 3 -67.24 31.45 42.63
N ARG A 4 -66.91 32.48 43.41
CA ARG A 4 -66.40 32.41 44.83
C ARG A 4 -67.50 31.89 45.80
N PRO A 5 -67.22 31.59 47.11
CA PRO A 5 -65.95 31.47 47.87
C PRO A 5 -65.81 30.01 48.41
N PRO A 6 -65.76 29.57 49.71
CA PRO A 6 -65.32 30.18 50.99
C PRO A 6 -64.53 29.28 52.03
N LEU A 7 -63.71 29.95 52.85
CA LEU A 7 -63.53 29.81 54.34
C LEU A 7 -63.05 28.51 55.07
N ARG A 8 -61.84 28.67 55.68
CA ARG A 8 -61.49 28.54 57.13
C ARG A 8 -61.17 27.18 57.81
N THR A 9 -60.45 27.31 58.95
CA THR A 9 -60.32 26.40 60.14
C THR A 9 -59.62 25.04 59.88
N THR A 10 -58.78 24.39 60.70
CA THR A 10 -58.17 24.42 62.08
C THR A 10 -57.47 23.04 62.22
N SER A 11 -56.56 22.67 63.15
CA SER A 11 -55.72 23.31 64.20
C SER A 11 -54.86 22.20 64.89
N VAL A 12 -54.06 22.55 65.91
CA VAL A 12 -53.53 21.65 67.00
C VAL A 12 -52.42 20.65 66.58
N ALA A 13 -51.34 20.38 67.35
CA ALA A 13 -50.61 21.07 68.44
C ALA A 13 -49.19 20.38 68.56
N SER A 14 -48.29 20.54 69.55
CA SER A 14 -48.33 21.08 70.93
C SER A 14 -46.92 21.29 71.56
N VAL A 15 -46.77 22.28 72.47
CA VAL A 15 -45.95 22.24 73.74
C VAL A 15 -44.40 22.24 73.59
N SER A 16 -43.60 23.01 74.35
CA SER A 16 -43.85 24.02 75.42
C SER A 16 -42.62 24.91 75.75
N SER A 17 -42.85 26.13 76.31
CA SER A 17 -42.04 26.91 77.29
C SER A 17 -40.56 27.26 76.97
N SER A 18 -39.97 28.43 77.29
CA SER A 18 -40.34 29.64 78.08
C SER A 18 -39.20 30.70 77.92
N THR A 19 -39.24 31.98 78.34
CA THR A 19 -40.19 32.83 79.12
C THR A 19 -40.02 34.33 78.77
N ASP A 20 -40.96 35.17 79.23
CA ASP A 20 -40.88 36.58 79.67
C ASP A 20 -39.87 37.60 79.05
N SER A 21 -40.40 38.51 78.21
CA SER A 21 -40.95 39.84 78.56
C SER A 21 -40.25 40.75 79.63
N PRO A 22 -40.54 42.08 79.69
CA PRO A 22 -40.03 43.13 78.79
C PRO A 22 -39.52 44.37 79.59
N THR A 23 -39.12 45.48 78.95
CA THR A 23 -39.50 46.87 79.36
C THR A 23 -38.99 47.98 78.43
N SER A 24 -39.61 49.16 78.55
CA SER A 24 -39.28 50.42 77.89
C SER A 24 -38.49 51.37 78.79
N ALA A 25 -37.57 52.17 78.22
CA ALA A 25 -37.21 53.49 78.76
C ALA A 25 -36.64 54.40 77.65
N GLY A 26 -37.09 55.66 77.61
CA GLY A 26 -36.49 56.73 76.82
C GLY A 26 -36.38 58.00 77.67
N PRO A 27 -35.21 58.63 77.80
CA PRO A 27 -35.03 59.86 78.59
C PRO A 27 -34.95 61.14 77.71
N PRO A 28 -35.53 62.28 78.14
CA PRO A 28 -35.37 63.57 77.48
C PRO A 28 -34.35 64.51 78.17
N GLY A 29 -33.84 65.49 77.41
CA GLY A 29 -33.01 66.60 77.89
C GLY A 29 -31.48 66.37 77.82
N GLY A 30 -30.63 67.38 77.66
CA GLY A 30 -30.94 68.79 77.37
C GLY A 30 -29.99 69.83 78.00
N VAL A 31 -28.74 69.96 77.53
CA VAL A 31 -27.79 71.05 77.89
C VAL A 31 -26.90 71.38 76.67
N PRO A 32 -26.59 72.67 76.36
CA PRO A 32 -25.69 73.08 75.27
C PRO A 32 -24.22 73.31 75.72
N GLN A 33 -23.39 73.88 74.83
CA GLN A 33 -21.92 74.16 74.92
C GLN A 33 -21.04 72.98 74.44
N SER A 34 -19.82 73.17 73.91
CA SER A 34 -18.97 74.38 73.85
C SER A 34 -18.32 74.62 72.47
N ILE A 35 -17.97 75.87 72.18
CA ILE A 35 -17.27 76.33 70.96
C ILE A 35 -15.82 75.80 70.87
N THR A 36 -15.24 75.36 71.98
CA THR A 36 -13.83 74.92 72.08
C THR A 36 -13.44 73.79 71.11
N ALA A 37 -14.40 72.97 70.66
CA ALA A 37 -14.15 71.82 69.79
C ALA A 37 -13.83 72.16 68.31
N LEU A 38 -14.02 73.42 67.88
CA LEU A 38 -13.90 73.83 66.47
C LEU A 38 -12.56 74.46 66.07
N LEU A 39 -11.61 74.61 67.00
CA LEU A 39 -10.42 75.47 66.80
C LEU A 39 -9.04 74.79 66.97
N ASN A 40 -8.96 73.50 67.31
CA ASN A 40 -7.67 72.84 67.57
C ASN A 40 -7.59 71.38 67.09
N ASN A 41 -7.18 71.14 65.83
CA ASN A 41 -6.06 70.23 65.53
C ASN A 41 -5.63 70.25 64.03
N PRO A 42 -4.32 70.29 63.73
CA PRO A 42 -3.77 69.99 62.40
C PRO A 42 -3.37 68.51 62.22
N LEU A 43 -3.14 68.10 60.97
CA LEU A 43 -2.62 66.79 60.50
C LEU A 43 -1.16 66.56 60.98
N PRO A 44 -0.62 65.32 61.13
CA PRO A 44 -0.56 64.28 60.07
C PRO A 44 -0.53 62.78 60.51
N SER A 45 -0.01 61.91 59.64
CA SER A 45 0.01 60.42 59.66
C SER A 45 1.06 59.74 60.58
N ALA A 46 0.75 58.54 61.13
CA ALA A 46 1.67 57.39 61.22
C ALA A 46 1.02 56.03 61.64
N ALA A 47 1.71 54.94 61.28
CA ALA A 47 1.59 53.50 61.62
C ALA A 47 1.41 53.10 63.12
N ALA A 48 1.01 51.87 63.51
CA ALA A 48 0.48 50.68 62.79
C ALA A 48 -0.13 49.60 63.73
N SER A 49 -0.88 48.65 63.14
CA SER A 49 -1.11 47.24 63.56
C SER A 49 -1.55 46.89 64.99
N SER A 50 -2.78 46.35 65.13
CA SER A 50 -3.00 44.93 65.54
C SER A 50 -4.48 44.49 65.54
N TYR A 51 -4.70 43.27 65.02
CA TYR A 51 -5.83 42.34 65.15
C TYR A 51 -7.23 42.83 65.61
N SER A 52 -8.21 42.67 64.72
CA SER A 52 -9.51 42.02 65.03
C SER A 52 -10.10 41.38 63.78
N TRP A 53 -11.00 40.42 63.96
CA TRP A 53 -11.47 39.51 62.90
C TRP A 53 -12.75 40.00 62.17
N LEU A 54 -12.96 39.46 60.97
CA LEU A 54 -14.22 39.46 60.19
C LEU A 54 -14.80 40.83 59.75
N PRO A 55 -14.43 41.33 58.55
CA PRO A 55 -15.18 42.37 57.86
C PRO A 55 -16.37 41.81 57.08
N TRP A 56 -17.53 42.47 57.15
CA TRP A 56 -18.50 42.48 56.04
C TRP A 56 -18.04 43.53 55.01
N PRO A 57 -17.95 43.21 53.71
CA PRO A 57 -17.76 44.21 52.66
C PRO A 57 -19.12 44.74 52.15
N PRO A 58 -19.50 46.00 52.44
CA PRO A 58 -20.56 46.69 51.69
C PRO A 58 -20.09 46.98 50.23
N PRO A 59 -21.02 47.24 49.30
CA PRO A 59 -20.77 47.08 47.86
C PRO A 59 -19.90 48.16 47.22
N THR A 60 -19.27 47.77 46.12
CA THR A 60 -18.48 48.61 45.21
C THR A 60 -19.34 49.59 44.41
N ILE A 61 -18.84 50.81 44.24
CA ILE A 61 -19.21 51.72 43.14
C ILE A 61 -17.91 52.06 42.40
N PRO A 62 -17.77 51.74 41.10
CA PRO A 62 -16.59 52.10 40.32
C PRO A 62 -16.45 53.61 40.10
N LEU A 63 -15.21 54.10 40.01
CA LEU A 63 -14.94 55.47 39.57
C LEU A 63 -15.23 55.63 38.06
N PRO A 64 -15.72 56.79 37.60
CA PRO A 64 -15.68 57.18 36.20
C PRO A 64 -14.31 57.79 35.84
N ASP A 65 -13.65 57.28 34.81
CA ASP A 65 -12.46 57.89 34.21
C ASP A 65 -12.83 59.10 33.34
N ALA A 66 -12.89 60.30 33.93
CA ALA A 66 -12.66 61.59 33.27
C ALA A 66 -12.58 62.74 34.29
N ALA A 67 -11.47 63.46 34.34
CA ALA A 67 -11.38 64.72 35.09
C ALA A 67 -11.92 65.89 34.24
N PRO A 68 -12.87 66.71 34.74
CA PRO A 68 -13.33 67.90 34.03
C PRO A 68 -12.29 69.03 34.11
N THR A 69 -12.10 69.77 33.02
CA THR A 69 -11.24 70.96 32.97
C THR A 69 -11.88 72.15 33.71
N PRO A 70 -11.11 72.94 34.50
CA PRO A 70 -11.65 74.10 35.21
C PRO A 70 -11.97 75.29 34.28
N PRO A 71 -12.92 76.17 34.66
CA PRO A 71 -13.23 77.40 33.92
C PRO A 71 -12.12 78.46 34.06
N SER A 72 -11.96 79.31 33.05
CA SER A 72 -10.73 80.07 32.77
C SER A 72 -10.55 81.44 33.46
N HIS A 73 -11.41 81.83 34.42
CA HIS A 73 -11.39 83.19 34.98
C HIS A 73 -11.61 83.24 36.51
N PRO A 74 -10.56 83.47 37.31
CA PRO A 74 -10.70 84.06 38.64
C PRO A 74 -10.94 85.57 38.52
N CYS A 75 -11.71 86.16 39.44
CA CYS A 75 -11.92 87.61 39.52
C CYS A 75 -11.14 88.19 40.71
N GLU A 76 -10.30 89.19 40.48
CA GLU A 76 -9.49 89.82 41.53
C GLU A 76 -10.31 90.90 42.27
N VAL A 77 -10.15 90.96 43.60
CA VAL A 77 -10.80 91.94 44.48
C VAL A 77 -9.85 93.10 44.75
N THR A 78 -10.36 94.33 44.75
CA THR A 78 -9.57 95.56 44.75
C THR A 78 -9.84 96.45 45.97
N ARG A 79 -9.06 97.53 46.13
CA ARG A 79 -9.30 98.54 47.17
C ARG A 79 -10.61 99.32 46.96
N ALA A 80 -11.17 99.34 45.75
CA ALA A 80 -12.45 100.01 45.48
C ALA A 80 -13.63 99.31 46.17
N ASP A 81 -13.56 97.99 46.34
CA ASP A 81 -14.60 97.17 46.97
C ASP A 81 -14.77 97.48 48.47
N PHE A 82 -13.75 98.10 49.09
CA PHE A 82 -13.77 98.58 50.47
C PHE A 82 -14.19 100.06 50.60
N ALA A 83 -14.40 100.78 49.50
CA ALA A 83 -14.84 102.18 49.54
C ALA A 83 -16.18 102.40 50.27
N PRO A 84 -17.21 101.52 50.16
CA PRO A 84 -18.46 101.67 50.92
C PRO A 84 -18.25 101.59 52.43
N TYR A 85 -17.34 100.73 52.89
CA TYR A 85 -17.00 100.59 54.31
C TYR A 85 -16.28 101.83 54.84
N LEU A 86 -15.30 102.35 54.09
CA LEU A 86 -14.58 103.56 54.49
C LEU A 86 -15.50 104.78 54.54
N ALA A 87 -16.42 104.92 53.57
CA ALA A 87 -17.42 106.00 53.56
C ALA A 87 -18.42 105.91 54.73
N ALA A 88 -18.78 104.70 55.17
CA ALA A 88 -19.67 104.50 56.31
C ALA A 88 -19.02 104.84 57.67
N VAL A 89 -17.69 104.73 57.79
CA VAL A 89 -16.95 104.88 59.06
C VAL A 89 -16.25 106.25 59.18
N SER A 90 -15.94 106.93 58.07
CA SER A 90 -15.22 108.21 58.10
C SER A 90 -15.96 109.32 58.83
N ASP A 91 -17.28 109.44 58.61
CA ASP A 91 -18.07 110.56 59.14
C ASP A 91 -18.38 110.42 60.66
N PRO A 92 -18.74 109.23 61.19
CA PRO A 92 -18.77 109.00 62.64
C PRO A 92 -17.42 109.22 63.34
N TYR A 93 -16.31 108.86 62.69
CA TYR A 93 -14.97 109.03 63.25
C TYR A 93 -14.55 110.50 63.34
N ALA A 94 -14.87 111.31 62.32
CA ALA A 94 -14.64 112.76 62.34
C ALA A 94 -15.38 113.44 63.50
N ARG A 95 -16.70 113.16 63.64
CA ARG A 95 -17.52 113.70 64.74
C ARG A 95 -16.99 113.30 66.13
N PHE A 96 -16.48 112.08 66.28
CA PHE A 96 -15.84 111.64 67.52
C PHE A 96 -14.55 112.42 67.84
N ALA A 97 -13.76 112.78 66.83
CA ALA A 97 -12.57 113.60 67.02
C ALA A 97 -12.91 115.03 67.50
N ASP A 98 -13.93 115.66 66.90
CA ASP A 98 -14.37 117.02 67.26
C ASP A 98 -14.94 117.09 68.69
N ILE A 99 -15.79 116.12 69.09
CA ILE A 99 -16.31 116.02 70.47
C ILE A 99 -15.16 115.94 71.47
N ARG A 100 -14.10 115.19 71.13
CA ARG A 100 -12.93 115.01 72.00
C ARG A 100 -12.07 116.27 72.10
N LEU A 101 -12.09 117.15 71.10
CA LEU A 101 -11.41 118.46 71.13
C LEU A 101 -12.21 119.49 71.95
N HIS A 102 -13.53 119.51 71.82
CA HIS A 102 -14.40 120.37 72.64
C HIS A 102 -14.28 120.07 74.14
N ALA A 103 -14.30 118.79 74.52
CA ALA A 103 -14.14 118.38 75.93
C ALA A 103 -12.80 118.83 76.55
N THR A 104 -11.74 118.98 75.75
CA THR A 104 -10.45 119.53 76.22
C THR A 104 -10.43 121.06 76.28
N ALA A 105 -11.36 121.76 75.64
CA ALA A 105 -11.43 123.22 75.67
C ALA A 105 -12.15 123.75 76.92
N GLU A 106 -13.23 123.10 77.37
CA GLU A 106 -13.96 123.51 78.58
C GLU A 106 -13.09 123.44 79.85
N LEU A 107 -12.19 122.45 79.92
CA LEU A 107 -11.22 122.28 81.01
C LEU A 107 -10.10 123.34 81.06
N ALA A 108 -9.98 124.20 80.02
CA ALA A 108 -8.95 125.24 79.95
C ALA A 108 -9.46 126.64 80.34
N ALA A 109 -10.77 126.82 80.52
CA ALA A 109 -11.40 128.13 80.76
C ALA A 109 -11.58 128.50 82.24
N SER A 110 -11.02 127.72 83.17
CA SER A 110 -11.30 127.81 84.62
C SER A 110 -10.15 128.38 85.47
N SER A 111 -9.29 129.25 84.91
CA SER A 111 -8.15 129.85 85.62
C SER A 111 -8.01 131.36 85.39
N ASP A 112 -7.92 132.07 86.52
CA ASP A 112 -7.41 133.44 86.73
C ASP A 112 -8.25 134.66 86.24
N THR A 113 -8.93 135.27 87.23
CA THR A 113 -8.97 136.72 87.62
C THR A 113 -9.02 137.83 86.55
N GLU A 114 -9.73 138.96 86.73
CA GLU A 114 -10.55 139.50 87.84
C GLU A 114 -11.52 140.59 87.30
N GLY A 115 -12.59 140.95 88.03
CA GLY A 115 -13.17 142.30 87.92
C GLY A 115 -14.50 142.54 87.18
N ALA A 116 -15.33 141.53 86.90
CA ALA A 116 -16.75 141.72 86.50
C ALA A 116 -17.64 140.58 87.04
N PRO A 117 -18.94 140.81 87.34
CA PRO A 117 -19.72 139.89 88.19
C PRO A 117 -20.10 138.58 87.48
N ALA A 118 -19.80 137.46 88.14
CA ALA A 118 -20.05 136.12 87.62
C ALA A 118 -21.51 135.68 87.77
N ALA A 119 -22.06 135.02 86.73
CA ALA A 119 -23.40 134.43 86.72
C ALA A 119 -23.49 133.07 87.45
N SER A 120 -22.62 132.81 88.43
CA SER A 120 -22.61 131.60 89.25
C SER A 120 -23.27 131.87 90.62
N SER A 121 -24.27 131.06 90.98
CA SER A 121 -25.06 131.13 92.23
C SER A 121 -26.23 132.13 92.25
N GLY A 122 -27.29 131.82 91.49
CA GLY A 122 -28.59 132.47 91.66
C GLY A 122 -29.25 132.18 93.00
N LEU A 123 -29.08 130.97 93.56
CA LEU A 123 -29.74 130.57 94.82
C LEU A 123 -29.24 131.39 96.03
N ALA A 124 -27.94 131.74 96.08
CA ALA A 124 -27.38 132.58 97.13
C ALA A 124 -27.63 134.10 96.91
N ALA A 125 -28.34 134.48 95.84
CA ALA A 125 -28.98 135.78 95.71
C ALA A 125 -30.40 135.74 96.31
N CYS A 126 -31.23 134.75 95.95
CA CYS A 126 -32.60 134.61 96.46
C CYS A 126 -32.66 134.53 98.01
N LEU A 127 -31.71 133.80 98.62
CA LEU A 127 -31.56 133.70 100.09
C LEU A 127 -31.17 135.02 100.80
N ARG A 128 -31.03 136.13 100.06
CA ARG A 128 -30.61 137.44 100.58
C ARG A 128 -31.71 138.51 100.51
N GLU A 129 -32.70 138.33 99.64
CA GLU A 129 -33.82 139.27 99.46
C GLU A 129 -35.06 138.82 100.25
N VAL A 130 -35.30 137.51 100.32
CA VAL A 130 -36.34 136.91 101.20
C VAL A 130 -35.77 136.73 102.61
N PRO A 131 -36.42 137.24 103.68
CA PRO A 131 -35.94 137.04 105.05
C PRO A 131 -35.84 135.56 105.42
N ALA A 132 -34.67 135.14 105.94
CA ALA A 132 -34.36 133.75 106.25
C ALA A 132 -35.30 133.08 107.29
N LEU A 133 -36.18 133.85 107.94
CA LEU A 133 -37.30 133.34 108.74
C LEU A 133 -38.23 132.43 107.91
N PHE A 134 -38.50 132.80 106.64
CA PHE A 134 -39.45 132.12 105.76
C PHE A 134 -38.92 130.79 105.16
N PHE A 135 -37.66 130.46 105.36
CA PHE A 135 -37.05 129.19 104.90
C PHE A 135 -36.79 128.20 106.05
N LYS A 136 -37.32 128.46 107.25
CA LYS A 136 -37.30 127.51 108.36
C LYS A 136 -38.43 126.51 108.23
N GLU A 137 -38.13 125.23 108.40
CA GLU A 137 -39.13 124.14 108.38
C GLU A 137 -40.11 124.23 109.56
N ASP A 138 -39.71 124.92 110.64
CA ASP A 138 -40.38 125.09 111.92
C ASP A 138 -41.05 126.49 112.10
N LEU A 139 -41.47 127.13 111.01
CA LEU A 139 -42.14 128.45 111.02
C LEU A 139 -43.58 128.39 111.57
N ALA A 140 -43.74 128.46 112.89
CA ALA A 140 -45.04 128.52 113.57
C ALA A 140 -45.59 129.98 113.66
N LEU A 141 -46.47 130.36 112.73
CA LEU A 141 -47.16 131.67 112.73
C LEU A 141 -48.17 131.88 113.87
N GLU A 142 -48.43 130.85 114.69
CA GLU A 142 -49.33 130.92 115.84
C GLU A 142 -48.66 131.43 117.14
N ASP A 143 -47.33 131.54 117.16
CA ASP A 143 -46.60 132.23 118.23
C ASP A 143 -46.65 133.75 118.06
N GLY A 144 -47.16 134.46 119.07
CA GLY A 144 -47.45 135.91 119.01
C GLY A 144 -46.26 136.79 118.61
N PRO A 145 -45.07 136.66 119.22
CA PRO A 145 -43.86 137.36 118.81
C PRO A 145 -43.45 137.04 117.37
N THR A 146 -43.52 135.76 116.97
CA THR A 146 -43.16 135.33 115.61
C THR A 146 -44.12 135.90 114.57
N PHE A 147 -45.43 135.91 114.85
CA PHE A 147 -46.42 136.59 114.01
C PHE A 147 -46.15 138.10 113.92
N GLN A 148 -45.80 138.76 115.02
CA GLN A 148 -45.55 140.21 115.04
C GLN A 148 -44.28 140.61 114.27
N VAL A 149 -43.30 139.70 114.11
CA VAL A 149 -42.10 139.88 113.28
C VAL A 149 -42.37 139.58 111.80
N ALA A 150 -43.18 138.56 111.49
CA ALA A 150 -43.59 138.24 110.11
C ALA A 150 -44.63 139.23 109.54
N CYS A 151 -45.52 139.72 110.41
CA CYS A 151 -46.70 140.51 110.11
C CYS A 151 -46.87 141.67 111.13
N PRO A 152 -46.04 142.73 111.07
CA PRO A 152 -46.19 143.90 111.94
C PRO A 152 -47.52 144.61 111.69
N LEU A 153 -48.44 144.50 112.65
CA LEU A 153 -49.78 145.08 112.60
C LEU A 153 -49.73 146.62 112.51
N GLY A 154 -49.94 147.16 111.30
CA GLY A 154 -49.91 148.59 110.99
C GLY A 154 -49.06 148.98 109.76
N ASP A 155 -48.41 148.02 109.08
CA ASP A 155 -47.68 148.23 107.82
C ASP A 155 -48.54 147.84 106.61
N ASP A 156 -49.21 148.82 106.00
CA ASP A 156 -50.08 148.62 104.81
C ASP A 156 -49.33 148.04 103.59
N GLY A 157 -47.98 148.09 103.57
CA GLY A 157 -47.15 147.59 102.47
C GLY A 157 -46.72 146.13 102.58
N LEU A 158 -47.27 145.34 103.51
CA LEU A 158 -46.80 143.98 103.79
C LEU A 158 -47.14 142.97 102.66
N GLN A 159 -48.37 143.00 102.14
CA GLN A 159 -48.85 142.02 101.16
C GLN A 159 -48.09 142.09 99.83
N GLU A 160 -47.77 143.30 99.38
CA GLU A 160 -47.00 143.55 98.15
C GLU A 160 -45.55 143.03 98.26
N ARG A 161 -44.97 143.13 99.47
CA ARG A 161 -43.64 142.63 99.82
C ARG A 161 -43.58 141.09 99.75
N LEU A 162 -44.56 140.42 100.35
CA LEU A 162 -44.70 138.95 100.27
C LEU A 162 -44.98 138.45 98.84
N GLY A 163 -45.71 139.23 98.03
CA GLY A 163 -45.89 138.97 96.61
C GLY A 163 -44.56 138.97 95.85
N GLN A 164 -43.75 140.03 95.99
CA GLN A 164 -42.43 140.11 95.37
C GLN A 164 -41.51 138.95 95.76
N HIS A 165 -41.54 138.51 97.03
CA HIS A 165 -40.76 137.35 97.48
C HIS A 165 -41.17 136.04 96.79
N LEU A 166 -42.45 135.87 96.45
CA LEU A 166 -42.96 134.71 95.72
C LEU A 166 -42.60 134.79 94.22
N ASP A 167 -42.79 135.96 93.59
CA ASP A 167 -42.45 136.20 92.17
C ASP A 167 -40.97 135.90 91.89
N VAL A 168 -40.06 136.30 92.79
CA VAL A 168 -38.61 136.03 92.68
C VAL A 168 -38.30 134.53 92.74
N VAL A 169 -39.01 133.76 93.56
CA VAL A 169 -38.86 132.30 93.64
C VAL A 169 -39.37 131.64 92.37
N GLU A 170 -40.58 131.95 91.92
CA GLU A 170 -41.16 131.35 90.70
C GLU A 170 -40.34 131.67 89.45
N ALA A 171 -39.91 132.93 89.28
CA ALA A 171 -39.12 133.37 88.13
C ALA A 171 -37.75 132.69 88.03
N HIS A 172 -37.19 132.21 89.15
CA HIS A 172 -35.96 131.41 89.16
C HIS A 172 -36.23 129.92 88.95
N LEU A 173 -37.30 129.37 89.54
CA LEU A 173 -37.67 127.96 89.43
C LEU A 173 -38.02 127.57 87.97
N VAL A 174 -38.79 128.42 87.28
CA VAL A 174 -39.10 128.26 85.85
C VAL A 174 -37.84 128.29 84.98
N ARG A 175 -36.85 129.13 85.32
CA ARG A 175 -35.63 129.34 84.53
C ARG A 175 -34.69 128.13 84.59
N GLU A 176 -34.54 127.51 85.76
CA GLU A 176 -33.73 126.29 85.94
C GLU A 176 -34.39 125.06 85.29
N ILE A 177 -35.72 124.95 85.33
CA ILE A 177 -36.47 123.88 84.65
C ILE A 177 -36.31 123.99 83.13
N ALA A 178 -36.41 125.20 82.56
CA ALA A 178 -36.24 125.41 81.13
C ALA A 178 -34.85 124.95 80.65
N LEU A 179 -33.78 125.37 81.34
CA LEU A 179 -32.38 125.07 81.01
C LEU A 179 -32.04 123.57 80.96
N ARG A 180 -32.78 122.71 81.67
CA ARG A 180 -32.51 121.26 81.74
C ARG A 180 -33.41 120.41 80.84
N SER A 181 -34.31 121.02 80.07
CA SER A 181 -35.38 120.31 79.37
C SER A 181 -34.96 119.69 78.03
N GLU A 182 -34.18 120.39 77.19
CA GLU A 182 -33.92 119.97 75.80
C GLU A 182 -33.11 118.68 75.69
N SER A 183 -32.05 118.53 76.50
CA SER A 183 -31.16 117.36 76.47
C SER A 183 -31.86 116.05 76.86
N PHE A 184 -32.90 116.12 77.70
CA PHE A 184 -33.76 114.98 78.03
C PHE A 184 -34.58 114.51 76.81
N TYR A 185 -35.18 115.44 76.07
CA TYR A 185 -35.99 115.10 74.90
C TYR A 185 -35.15 114.59 73.72
N GLU A 186 -33.94 115.11 73.52
CA GLU A 186 -33.01 114.60 72.49
C GLU A 186 -32.62 113.14 72.76
N ALA A 187 -32.31 112.80 74.03
CA ALA A 187 -32.02 111.42 74.45
C ALA A 187 -33.24 110.50 74.28
N GLN A 188 -34.43 110.96 74.63
CA GLN A 188 -35.69 110.22 74.42
C GLN A 188 -35.98 109.97 72.92
N GLY A 189 -35.65 110.93 72.06
CA GLY A 189 -35.74 110.80 70.60
C GLY A 189 -34.85 109.69 70.05
N ARG A 190 -33.56 109.66 70.45
CA ARG A 190 -32.62 108.60 70.05
C ARG A 190 -33.08 107.21 70.48
N LEU A 191 -33.61 107.07 71.70
CA LEU A 191 -34.07 105.78 72.22
C LEU A 191 -35.25 105.22 71.41
N ARG A 192 -36.20 106.07 70.99
CA ARG A 192 -37.30 105.68 70.09
C ARG A 192 -36.83 105.28 68.69
N GLY A 193 -35.79 105.93 68.17
CA GLY A 193 -35.17 105.56 66.90
C GLY A 193 -34.61 104.14 66.92
N LEU A 194 -33.82 103.82 67.96
CA LEU A 194 -33.21 102.50 68.14
C LEU A 194 -34.25 101.37 68.24
N ASP A 195 -35.34 101.59 68.97
CA ASP A 195 -36.43 100.61 69.12
C ASP A 195 -37.10 100.28 67.77
N GLY A 196 -37.29 101.30 66.92
CA GLY A 196 -37.75 101.13 65.55
C GLY A 196 -36.79 100.31 64.68
N GLU A 197 -35.49 100.58 64.75
CA GLU A 197 -34.46 99.80 64.04
C GLU A 197 -34.46 98.33 64.50
N ILE A 198 -34.52 98.08 65.81
CA ILE A 198 -34.58 96.72 66.39
C ILE A 198 -35.81 95.96 65.87
N VAL A 199 -36.99 96.59 65.84
CA VAL A 199 -38.22 95.97 65.30
C VAL A 199 -38.05 95.61 63.82
N THR A 200 -37.46 96.47 62.99
CA THR A 200 -37.22 96.15 61.57
C THR A 200 -36.17 95.04 61.37
N ALA A 201 -35.14 94.99 62.21
CA ALA A 201 -34.14 93.92 62.19
C ALA A 201 -34.74 92.56 62.57
N VAL A 202 -35.58 92.51 63.61
CA VAL A 202 -36.33 91.31 64.01
C VAL A 202 -37.31 90.87 62.90
N GLY A 203 -37.95 91.84 62.22
CA GLY A 203 -38.77 91.59 61.03
C GLY A 203 -37.98 90.86 59.93
N ARG A 204 -36.85 91.42 59.50
CA ARG A 204 -35.97 90.81 58.48
C ARG A 204 -35.45 89.42 58.87
N ILE A 205 -35.11 89.22 60.14
CA ILE A 205 -34.69 87.90 60.65
C ILE A 205 -35.84 86.88 60.58
N ARG A 206 -37.08 87.31 60.82
CA ARG A 206 -38.27 86.45 60.71
C ARG A 206 -38.58 86.10 59.25
N GLU A 207 -38.50 87.06 58.34
CA GLU A 207 -38.65 86.82 56.89
C GLU A 207 -37.58 85.84 56.38
N LEU A 208 -36.30 86.08 56.71
CA LEU A 208 -35.20 85.20 56.30
C LEU A 208 -35.37 83.77 56.82
N ARG A 209 -35.80 83.60 58.08
CA ARG A 209 -36.08 82.26 58.65
C ARG A 209 -37.23 81.56 57.93
N GLU A 210 -38.28 82.28 57.52
CA GLU A 210 -39.39 81.68 56.78
C GLU A 210 -39.00 81.34 55.34
N VAL A 211 -38.22 82.20 54.66
CA VAL A 211 -37.64 81.90 53.34
C VAL A 211 -36.75 80.67 53.41
N VAL A 212 -35.89 80.54 54.42
CA VAL A 212 -35.05 79.34 54.63
C VAL A 212 -35.92 78.12 54.96
N ARG A 213 -37.00 78.26 55.73
CA ARG A 213 -37.94 77.16 56.02
C ARG A 213 -38.60 76.63 54.74
N VAL A 214 -39.07 77.53 53.87
CA VAL A 214 -39.65 77.20 52.57
C VAL A 214 -38.60 76.57 51.66
N LEU A 215 -37.41 77.16 51.49
CA LEU A 215 -36.32 76.56 50.71
C LEU A 215 -35.91 75.17 51.22
N THR A 216 -35.92 74.95 52.54
CA THR A 216 -35.58 73.64 53.11
C THR A 216 -36.65 72.60 52.78
N GLY A 217 -37.93 72.97 52.82
CA GLY A 217 -39.02 72.10 52.37
C GLY A 217 -38.95 71.80 50.87
N ASP A 218 -38.95 72.86 50.06
CA ASP A 218 -39.17 72.75 48.62
C ASP A 218 -37.92 72.31 47.86
N LEU A 219 -36.72 72.74 48.26
CA LEU A 219 -35.48 72.35 47.56
C LEU A 219 -34.90 71.05 48.13
N VAL A 220 -34.72 70.94 49.45
CA VAL A 220 -34.09 69.75 50.06
C VAL A 220 -35.06 68.57 50.14
N GLY A 221 -36.34 68.82 50.42
CA GLY A 221 -37.39 67.80 50.37
C GLY A 221 -37.55 67.22 48.96
N SER A 222 -37.68 68.06 47.93
CA SER A 222 -37.76 67.58 46.55
C SER A 222 -36.46 66.95 46.05
N ALA A 223 -35.28 67.45 46.42
CA ALA A 223 -34.00 66.81 46.07
C ALA A 223 -33.89 65.39 46.68
N ARG A 224 -34.29 65.23 47.94
CA ARG A 224 -34.37 63.92 48.59
C ARG A 224 -35.39 63.00 47.89
N GLN A 225 -36.58 63.52 47.56
CA GLN A 225 -37.60 62.74 46.84
C GLN A 225 -37.09 62.32 45.45
N VAL A 226 -36.35 63.18 44.75
CA VAL A 226 -35.68 62.85 43.47
C VAL A 226 -34.60 61.79 43.66
N GLN A 227 -33.85 61.80 44.76
CA GLN A 227 -32.88 60.75 45.08
C GLN A 227 -33.58 59.39 45.34
N GLU A 228 -34.65 59.38 46.14
CA GLU A 228 -35.44 58.18 46.43
C GLU A 228 -36.16 57.64 45.17
N LEU A 229 -36.66 58.54 44.31
CA LEU A 229 -37.23 58.21 43.00
C LEU A 229 -36.16 57.72 41.99
N ASN A 230 -34.94 58.25 42.02
CA ASN A 230 -33.86 57.77 41.15
C ASN A 230 -33.31 56.41 41.61
N ALA A 231 -33.26 56.15 42.92
CA ALA A 231 -32.91 54.84 43.48
C ALA A 231 -33.95 53.78 43.13
N THR A 232 -35.24 54.10 43.29
CA THR A 232 -36.33 53.18 42.86
C THR A 232 -36.37 53.01 41.34
N ARG A 233 -36.09 54.06 40.54
CA ARG A 233 -35.88 53.93 39.09
C ARG A 233 -34.71 53.00 38.76
N GLY A 234 -33.58 53.10 39.45
CA GLY A 234 -32.44 52.19 39.28
C GLY A 234 -32.81 50.73 39.55
N ASN A 235 -33.53 50.46 40.65
CA ASN A 235 -34.04 49.13 40.99
C ASN A 235 -35.02 48.61 39.93
N LEU A 236 -35.90 49.45 39.39
CA LEU A 236 -36.84 49.08 38.32
C LEU A 236 -36.14 48.80 36.99
N VAL A 237 -35.09 49.55 36.64
CA VAL A 237 -34.28 49.30 35.44
C VAL A 237 -33.51 47.98 35.57
N ALA A 238 -32.90 47.70 36.73
CA ALA A 238 -32.24 46.42 36.99
C ALA A 238 -33.22 45.23 36.97
N LEU A 239 -34.44 45.41 37.48
CA LEU A 239 -35.51 44.41 37.38
C LEU A 239 -35.97 44.21 35.93
N GLN A 240 -36.11 45.29 35.16
CA GLN A 240 -36.46 45.23 33.74
C GLN A 240 -35.39 44.49 32.94
N GLN A 241 -34.11 44.77 33.17
CA GLN A 241 -32.99 44.07 32.54
C GLN A 241 -33.06 42.56 32.81
N LYS A 242 -33.21 42.14 34.07
CA LYS A 242 -33.35 40.72 34.41
C LYS A 242 -34.60 40.07 33.78
N LEU A 243 -35.73 40.78 33.73
CA LEU A 243 -36.94 40.28 33.05
C LEU A 243 -36.75 40.14 31.52
N THR A 244 -36.00 41.04 30.88
CA THR A 244 -35.63 40.93 29.45
C THR A 244 -34.76 39.70 29.19
N VAL A 245 -33.76 39.43 30.05
CA VAL A 245 -32.92 38.22 29.93
C VAL A 245 -33.75 36.95 30.15
N ILE A 246 -34.65 36.93 31.13
CA ILE A 246 -35.59 35.81 31.37
C ILE A 246 -36.49 35.57 30.14
N LEU A 247 -36.96 36.63 29.48
CA LEU A 247 -37.74 36.52 28.24
C LEU A 247 -36.90 35.96 27.08
N TYR A 248 -35.65 36.42 26.92
CA TYR A 248 -34.73 35.90 25.92
C TYR A 248 -34.47 34.39 26.09
N VAL A 249 -34.18 33.93 27.32
CA VAL A 249 -34.01 32.50 27.62
C VAL A 249 -35.25 31.68 27.22
N SER A 250 -36.45 32.19 27.48
CA SER A 250 -37.72 31.54 27.09
C SER A 250 -37.91 31.47 25.57
N GLN A 251 -37.50 32.51 24.84
CA GLN A 251 -37.56 32.56 23.37
C GLN A 251 -36.51 31.65 22.72
N ALA A 252 -35.26 31.69 23.21
CA ALA A 252 -34.18 30.82 22.76
C ALA A 252 -34.51 29.32 22.98
N LEU A 253 -35.10 28.96 24.12
CA LEU A 253 -35.57 27.58 24.36
C LEU A 253 -36.74 27.13 23.47
N ALA A 254 -37.55 28.07 22.96
CA ALA A 254 -38.57 27.77 21.96
C ALA A 254 -37.94 27.60 20.55
N ALA A 255 -37.00 28.47 20.18
CA ALA A 255 -36.26 28.39 18.93
C ALA A 255 -35.43 27.11 18.84
N LEU A 256 -34.72 26.73 19.91
CA LEU A 256 -33.93 25.49 19.98
C LEU A 256 -34.79 24.25 19.69
N LYS A 257 -35.98 24.16 20.28
CA LYS A 257 -36.91 23.03 20.05
C LYS A 257 -37.38 22.95 18.60
N LEU A 258 -37.50 24.09 17.92
CA LEU A 258 -37.83 24.16 16.49
C LEU A 258 -36.62 23.74 15.63
N LEU A 259 -35.42 24.25 15.91
CA LEU A 259 -34.19 23.94 15.16
C LEU A 259 -33.83 22.44 15.26
N VAL A 260 -33.93 21.84 16.46
CA VAL A 260 -33.75 20.39 16.65
C VAL A 260 -34.79 19.57 15.89
N ALA A 261 -36.06 20.02 15.86
CA ALA A 261 -37.11 19.36 15.08
C ALA A 261 -36.97 19.54 13.56
N ALA A 262 -36.26 20.59 13.12
CA ALA A 262 -35.93 20.86 11.72
C ALA A 262 -34.60 20.22 11.26
N ALA A 263 -33.89 19.51 12.16
CA ALA A 263 -32.54 19.00 11.96
C ALA A 263 -31.46 20.05 11.60
N ASP A 264 -31.69 21.34 11.90
CA ASP A 264 -30.65 22.36 11.81
C ASP A 264 -29.73 22.27 13.05
N CYS A 265 -28.83 21.30 12.99
CA CYS A 265 -27.86 21.06 14.05
C CYS A 265 -26.86 22.20 14.24
N ALA A 266 -26.59 23.02 13.22
CA ALA A 266 -25.67 24.14 13.33
C ALA A 266 -26.30 25.28 14.14
N GLY A 267 -27.49 25.74 13.72
CA GLY A 267 -28.25 26.75 14.45
C GLY A 267 -28.66 26.28 15.84
N ALA A 268 -28.99 24.99 16.02
CA ALA A 268 -29.26 24.42 17.34
C ALA A 268 -28.05 24.48 18.27
N LEU A 269 -26.82 24.21 17.77
CA LEU A 269 -25.60 24.32 18.57
C LEU A 269 -25.26 25.77 18.94
N ASP A 270 -25.45 26.72 18.03
CA ASP A 270 -25.24 28.15 18.32
C ASP A 270 -26.19 28.63 19.45
N VAL A 271 -27.47 28.27 19.39
CA VAL A 271 -28.46 28.59 20.45
C VAL A 271 -28.16 27.82 21.75
N ILE A 272 -27.57 26.62 21.68
CA ILE A 272 -27.11 25.89 22.87
C ILE A 272 -25.94 26.62 23.53
N ASP A 273 -24.94 27.05 22.76
CA ASP A 273 -23.74 27.72 23.27
C ASP A 273 -24.09 29.10 23.88
N ASP A 274 -24.95 29.88 23.22
CA ASP A 274 -25.49 31.14 23.76
C ASP A 274 -26.23 30.93 25.09
N LEU A 275 -27.05 29.87 25.19
CA LEU A 275 -27.75 29.53 26.43
C LEU A 275 -26.79 29.04 27.54
N GLN A 276 -25.71 28.34 27.21
CA GLN A 276 -24.69 27.96 28.20
C GLN A 276 -23.96 29.19 28.74
N ASN A 277 -23.42 30.04 27.86
CA ASN A 277 -22.73 31.28 28.24
C ASN A 277 -23.60 32.18 29.13
N LEU A 278 -24.89 32.30 28.82
CA LEU A 278 -25.84 33.10 29.60
C LEU A 278 -26.21 32.45 30.95
N LEU A 279 -26.18 31.12 31.06
CA LEU A 279 -26.43 30.39 32.31
C LEU A 279 -25.21 30.30 33.23
N ASP A 280 -24.00 30.48 32.70
CA ASP A 280 -22.73 30.58 33.45
C ASP A 280 -22.38 32.04 33.83
N THR A 281 -23.15 33.02 33.36
CA THR A 281 -23.01 34.44 33.75
C THR A 281 -23.77 34.74 35.05
N ASP A 282 -23.14 35.48 35.99
CA ASP A 282 -23.67 35.77 37.33
C ASP A 282 -25.04 36.51 37.35
N GLU A 283 -25.47 37.11 36.24
CA GLU A 283 -26.75 37.84 36.16
C GLU A 283 -27.97 36.98 36.53
N LEU A 284 -27.91 35.67 36.27
CA LEU A 284 -29.00 34.72 36.51
C LEU A 284 -28.80 33.84 37.77
N ALA A 285 -27.71 34.04 38.51
CA ALA A 285 -27.39 33.26 39.69
C ALA A 285 -28.49 33.35 40.77
N GLY A 286 -28.85 32.20 41.35
CA GLY A 286 -29.87 32.09 42.41
C GLY A 286 -31.33 31.92 41.93
N LEU A 287 -31.61 31.98 40.61
CA LEU A 287 -32.97 31.77 40.09
C LEU A 287 -33.33 30.29 39.97
N TYR A 288 -34.05 29.76 40.97
CA TYR A 288 -34.47 28.34 41.05
C TYR A 288 -35.21 27.80 39.82
N CYS A 289 -35.92 28.64 39.07
CA CYS A 289 -36.65 28.25 37.86
C CYS A 289 -35.75 27.72 36.73
N PHE A 290 -34.45 28.06 36.74
CA PHE A 290 -33.51 27.69 35.68
C PHE A 290 -32.68 26.43 35.97
N ARG A 291 -32.85 25.82 37.15
CA ARG A 291 -32.17 24.56 37.54
C ARG A 291 -32.28 23.46 36.49
N HIS A 292 -33.46 23.30 35.89
CA HIS A 292 -33.75 22.26 34.90
C HIS A 292 -33.42 22.65 33.45
N ILE A 293 -32.95 23.88 33.19
CA ILE A 293 -32.57 24.26 31.83
C ILE A 293 -31.28 23.55 31.44
N ARG A 294 -30.28 23.43 32.33
CA ARG A 294 -29.05 22.67 32.05
C ARG A 294 -29.35 21.20 31.70
N ASP A 295 -30.30 20.58 32.42
CA ASP A 295 -30.79 19.22 32.11
C ASP A 295 -31.44 19.17 30.70
N GLN A 296 -32.36 20.09 30.39
CA GLN A 296 -33.04 20.16 29.08
C GLN A 296 -32.06 20.43 27.94
N LEU A 297 -31.05 21.27 28.18
CA LEU A 297 -30.02 21.61 27.21
C LEU A 297 -29.12 20.40 26.90
N GLY A 298 -28.77 19.62 27.94
CA GLY A 298 -28.13 18.31 27.78
C GLY A 298 -28.95 17.37 26.91
N THR A 299 -30.25 17.17 27.20
CA THR A 299 -31.11 16.31 26.36
C THR A 299 -31.30 16.81 24.93
N SER A 300 -31.22 18.13 24.71
CA SER A 300 -31.26 18.74 23.37
C SER A 300 -29.95 18.50 22.62
N LEU A 301 -28.81 18.64 23.30
CA LEU A 301 -27.48 18.32 22.77
C LEU A 301 -27.32 16.84 22.44
N ASP A 302 -27.83 15.93 23.28
CA ASP A 302 -27.87 14.49 23.00
C ASP A 302 -28.75 14.16 21.78
N SER A 303 -29.88 14.85 21.63
CA SER A 303 -30.74 14.73 20.44
C SER A 303 -30.03 15.21 19.17
N VAL A 304 -29.35 16.36 19.22
CA VAL A 304 -28.51 16.88 18.12
C VAL A 304 -27.38 15.91 17.77
N ASN A 305 -26.67 15.37 18.76
CA ASN A 305 -25.61 14.39 18.53
C ASN A 305 -26.15 13.09 17.90
N SER A 306 -27.35 12.65 18.28
CA SER A 306 -28.00 11.48 17.67
C SER A 306 -28.36 11.72 16.20
N ILE A 307 -28.90 12.91 15.87
CA ILE A 307 -29.21 13.32 14.48
C ILE A 307 -27.91 13.42 13.65
N LEU A 308 -26.91 14.15 14.15
CA LEU A 308 -25.60 14.28 13.49
C LEU A 308 -24.92 12.91 13.25
N SER A 309 -25.00 12.00 14.22
CA SER A 309 -24.45 10.65 14.07
C SER A 309 -25.21 9.82 13.02
N ALA A 310 -26.53 9.97 12.93
CA ALA A 310 -27.34 9.26 11.93
C ALA A 310 -27.07 9.79 10.52
N GLU A 311 -27.11 11.11 10.33
CA GLU A 311 -26.85 11.75 9.03
C GLU A 311 -25.41 11.53 8.56
N PHE A 312 -24.41 11.60 9.47
CA PHE A 312 -23.02 11.31 9.10
C PHE A 312 -22.87 9.87 8.59
N VAL A 313 -23.43 8.88 9.31
CA VAL A 313 -23.32 7.48 8.90
C VAL A 313 -24.11 7.24 7.59
N HIS A 314 -25.27 7.86 7.41
CA HIS A 314 -26.07 7.77 6.19
C HIS A 314 -25.41 8.44 4.97
N ALA A 315 -24.65 9.52 5.17
CA ALA A 315 -23.90 10.19 4.10
C ALA A 315 -22.55 9.52 3.78
N ALA A 316 -21.86 8.96 4.79
CA ALA A 316 -20.55 8.34 4.64
C ALA A 316 -20.60 6.88 4.16
N VAL A 317 -21.68 6.15 4.46
CA VAL A 317 -21.94 4.80 3.92
C VAL A 317 -22.69 4.95 2.59
N PRO A 318 -22.26 4.28 1.51
CA PRO A 318 -23.01 4.36 0.26
C PRO A 318 -24.34 3.62 0.40
N ASP A 319 -25.47 4.24 0.03
CA ASP A 319 -26.74 3.51 -0.14
C ASP A 319 -26.74 2.71 -1.45
N GLY A 320 -25.72 1.85 -1.58
CA GLY A 320 -25.24 1.25 -2.82
C GLY A 320 -26.19 0.25 -3.46
N LYS A 321 -27.45 0.12 -3.02
CA LYS A 321 -28.42 -0.85 -3.57
C LYS A 321 -28.58 -0.72 -5.08
N ALA A 322 -28.49 0.49 -5.63
CA ALA A 322 -28.53 0.73 -7.07
C ALA A 322 -27.22 0.31 -7.78
N VAL A 323 -26.06 0.59 -7.18
CA VAL A 323 -24.73 0.30 -7.77
C VAL A 323 -24.40 -1.19 -7.67
N ASP A 324 -24.60 -1.79 -6.49
CA ASP A 324 -24.48 -3.24 -6.27
C ASP A 324 -25.40 -4.01 -7.25
N ALA A 325 -26.66 -3.57 -7.41
CA ALA A 325 -27.59 -4.18 -8.37
C ALA A 325 -27.18 -3.92 -9.84
N MET A 326 -26.62 -2.76 -10.17
CA MET A 326 -26.09 -2.48 -11.51
C MET A 326 -24.90 -3.40 -11.83
N ILE A 327 -23.97 -3.60 -10.88
CA ILE A 327 -22.85 -4.52 -11.02
C ILE A 327 -23.35 -5.97 -11.15
N SER A 328 -24.27 -6.43 -10.29
CA SER A 328 -24.95 -7.72 -10.47
C SER A 328 -25.59 -7.86 -11.85
N SER A 329 -26.28 -6.82 -12.35
CA SER A 329 -26.91 -6.83 -13.67
C SER A 329 -25.89 -6.89 -14.83
N ASN A 330 -24.73 -6.25 -14.67
CA ASN A 330 -23.66 -6.25 -15.67
C ASN A 330 -22.95 -7.61 -15.71
N VAL A 331 -22.72 -8.23 -14.55
CA VAL A 331 -22.22 -9.61 -14.47
C VAL A 331 -23.25 -10.59 -15.06
N LYS A 332 -24.54 -10.40 -14.79
CA LYS A 332 -25.64 -11.20 -15.35
C LYS A 332 -25.77 -11.04 -16.89
N ARG A 333 -25.39 -9.88 -17.44
CA ARG A 333 -25.25 -9.65 -18.89
C ARG A 333 -23.99 -10.31 -19.47
N LYS A 334 -22.81 -10.15 -18.84
CA LYS A 334 -21.57 -10.85 -19.26
C LYS A 334 -21.67 -12.38 -19.13
N ALA A 335 -22.50 -12.89 -18.20
CA ALA A 335 -22.81 -14.31 -18.07
C ALA A 335 -23.76 -14.85 -19.16
N SER A 336 -24.42 -13.98 -19.94
CA SER A 336 -25.34 -14.36 -21.03
C SER A 336 -24.84 -14.03 -22.44
N SER A 337 -23.80 -13.21 -22.62
CA SER A 337 -23.15 -12.96 -23.92
C SER A 337 -21.63 -12.75 -23.81
N PRO A 338 -20.79 -13.48 -24.56
CA PRO A 338 -19.36 -13.22 -24.63
C PRO A 338 -19.06 -12.13 -25.68
N SER A 339 -18.75 -10.91 -25.22
CA SER A 339 -18.18 -9.87 -26.09
C SER A 339 -17.16 -9.00 -25.35
N ASN A 340 -16.02 -8.74 -26.01
CA ASN A 340 -15.01 -7.80 -25.53
C ASN A 340 -15.47 -6.37 -25.81
N GLY A 341 -15.95 -5.70 -24.78
CA GLY A 341 -16.09 -4.24 -24.74
C GLY A 341 -15.16 -3.67 -23.67
N THR A 342 -14.18 -2.86 -24.07
CA THR A 342 -13.32 -2.11 -23.16
C THR A 342 -14.10 -0.90 -22.63
N GLU A 343 -14.66 -1.02 -21.44
CA GLU A 343 -15.43 0.05 -20.80
C GLU A 343 -14.48 1.18 -20.33
N HIS A 344 -14.63 2.39 -20.86
CA HIS A 344 -13.91 3.57 -20.39
C HIS A 344 -14.45 4.00 -19.01
N GLU A 345 -13.83 3.53 -17.93
CA GLU A 345 -13.96 4.15 -16.61
C GLU A 345 -13.14 5.45 -16.59
N GLY A 346 -13.80 6.56 -16.95
CA GLY A 346 -13.19 7.89 -16.99
C GLY A 346 -14.11 8.98 -16.42
N ASN A 347 -13.53 9.84 -15.57
CA ASN A 347 -14.03 11.16 -15.15
C ASN A 347 -15.31 11.30 -14.30
N ILE A 348 -16.04 10.24 -13.94
CA ILE A 348 -17.24 10.37 -13.06
C ILE A 348 -16.86 10.55 -11.57
N HIS A 349 -15.72 10.00 -11.13
CA HIS A 349 -15.34 9.88 -9.71
C HIS A 349 -15.11 11.23 -9.00
N GLU A 350 -14.67 12.28 -9.72
CA GLU A 350 -14.38 13.58 -9.10
C GLU A 350 -15.66 14.34 -8.70
N GLU A 351 -16.70 14.34 -9.55
CA GLU A 351 -17.97 15.02 -9.24
C GLU A 351 -18.66 14.39 -8.03
N GLU A 352 -18.63 13.05 -7.90
CA GLU A 352 -19.17 12.34 -6.74
C GLU A 352 -18.37 12.64 -5.46
N SER A 353 -17.04 12.77 -5.55
CA SER A 353 -16.16 13.21 -4.45
C SER A 353 -16.49 14.62 -3.95
N PHE A 354 -16.75 15.59 -4.84
CA PHE A 354 -17.18 16.93 -4.44
C PHE A 354 -18.56 16.92 -3.77
N ILE A 355 -19.54 16.20 -4.33
CA ILE A 355 -20.90 16.10 -3.74
C ILE A 355 -20.85 15.44 -2.35
N LEU A 356 -20.00 14.43 -2.16
CA LEU A 356 -19.79 13.78 -0.86
C LEU A 356 -19.12 14.73 0.15
N ARG A 357 -18.09 15.45 -0.27
CA ARG A 357 -17.38 16.45 0.54
C ARG A 357 -18.32 17.53 1.06
N ASP A 358 -19.14 18.11 0.20
CA ASP A 358 -20.05 19.21 0.58
C ASP A 358 -21.14 18.75 1.55
N ARG A 359 -21.54 17.47 1.50
CA ARG A 359 -22.48 16.87 2.47
C ARG A 359 -21.82 16.55 3.81
N LEU A 360 -20.59 16.04 3.81
CA LEU A 360 -19.89 15.63 5.04
C LEU A 360 -19.27 16.81 5.80
N LEU A 361 -18.85 17.88 5.11
CA LEU A 361 -18.16 19.02 5.72
C LEU A 361 -18.96 19.67 6.87
N PRO A 362 -20.26 20.02 6.74
CA PRO A 362 -21.03 20.60 7.85
C PRO A 362 -21.19 19.63 9.03
N LEU A 363 -21.42 18.35 8.74
CA LEU A 363 -21.61 17.29 9.75
C LEU A 363 -20.35 17.07 10.58
N ILE A 364 -19.18 17.00 9.92
CA ILE A 364 -17.87 16.86 10.57
C ILE A 364 -17.57 18.08 11.44
N ILE A 365 -17.85 19.31 10.97
CA ILE A 365 -17.66 20.53 11.77
C ILE A 365 -18.54 20.52 13.02
N CYS A 366 -19.81 20.11 12.91
CA CYS A 366 -20.70 20.02 14.07
C CYS A 366 -20.27 18.92 15.07
N LEU A 367 -19.83 17.76 14.58
CA LEU A 367 -19.32 16.66 15.41
C LEU A 367 -17.96 16.94 16.07
N LEU A 368 -17.18 17.87 15.53
CA LEU A 368 -15.99 18.42 16.17
C LEU A 368 -16.34 19.42 17.29
N ARG A 369 -17.38 20.26 17.11
CA ARG A 369 -17.86 21.16 18.19
C ARG A 369 -18.34 20.39 19.43
N THR A 370 -18.93 19.21 19.26
CA THR A 370 -19.50 18.42 20.37
C THR A 370 -18.56 17.35 20.94
N ASP A 371 -17.32 17.26 20.46
CA ASP A 371 -16.32 16.21 20.78
C ASP A 371 -16.89 14.78 20.60
N LYS A 372 -17.80 14.58 19.64
CA LYS A 372 -18.40 13.26 19.35
C LYS A 372 -17.83 12.58 18.11
N LEU A 373 -17.06 13.28 17.26
CA LEU A 373 -16.52 12.69 16.03
C LEU A 373 -15.77 11.34 16.23
N PRO A 374 -14.89 11.15 17.24
CA PRO A 374 -14.26 9.84 17.48
C PRO A 374 -15.25 8.73 17.86
N ALA A 375 -16.37 9.06 18.50
CA ALA A 375 -17.42 8.09 18.80
C ALA A 375 -18.26 7.76 17.57
N VAL A 376 -18.61 8.75 16.75
CA VAL A 376 -19.34 8.54 15.49
C VAL A 376 -18.49 7.76 14.47
N LEU A 377 -17.18 7.98 14.40
CA LEU A 377 -16.27 7.20 13.55
C LEU A 377 -16.22 5.71 13.93
N ARG A 378 -16.40 5.37 15.21
CA ARG A 378 -16.54 3.97 15.66
C ARG A 378 -17.86 3.35 15.21
N ILE A 379 -18.97 4.10 15.31
CA ILE A 379 -20.28 3.68 14.79
C ILE A 379 -20.22 3.52 13.26
N TYR A 380 -19.56 4.44 12.55
CA TYR A 380 -19.31 4.36 11.11
C TYR A 380 -18.50 3.10 10.73
N ARG A 381 -17.37 2.83 11.41
CA ARG A 381 -16.59 1.59 11.23
C ARG A 381 -17.47 0.35 11.38
N ASP A 382 -18.21 0.25 12.49
CA ASP A 382 -18.97 -0.95 12.81
C ASP A 382 -20.18 -1.14 11.86
N THR A 383 -20.71 -0.02 11.32
CA THR A 383 -21.71 0.00 10.23
C THR A 383 -21.10 -0.42 8.90
N LEU A 384 -19.95 0.15 8.50
CA LEU A 384 -19.23 -0.16 7.27
C LEU A 384 -18.81 -1.63 7.21
N ILE A 385 -18.29 -2.17 8.32
CA ILE A 385 -18.04 -3.60 8.51
C ILE A 385 -19.30 -4.44 8.26
N THR A 386 -20.46 -3.97 8.73
CA THR A 386 -21.74 -4.67 8.62
C THR A 386 -22.28 -4.62 7.18
N VAL A 387 -22.20 -3.46 6.52
CA VAL A 387 -22.59 -3.26 5.11
C VAL A 387 -21.69 -4.07 4.17
N MET A 388 -20.36 -3.99 4.33
CA MET A 388 -19.41 -4.82 3.58
C MET A 388 -19.73 -6.32 3.72
N LYS A 389 -20.02 -6.79 4.94
CA LYS A 389 -20.44 -8.17 5.21
C LYS A 389 -21.83 -8.51 4.64
N ALA A 390 -22.68 -7.51 4.39
CA ALA A 390 -24.04 -7.66 3.85
C ALA A 390 -24.06 -7.66 2.32
N SER A 391 -23.40 -6.71 1.64
CA SER A 391 -23.32 -6.65 0.17
C SER A 391 -22.63 -7.90 -0.40
N ILE A 392 -21.55 -8.38 0.21
CA ILE A 392 -20.93 -9.67 -0.18
C ILE A 392 -21.93 -10.84 -0.01
N LYS A 393 -22.72 -10.86 1.07
CA LYS A 393 -23.75 -11.89 1.31
C LYS A 393 -24.90 -11.81 0.30
N ALA A 394 -25.33 -10.60 -0.05
CA ALA A 394 -26.37 -10.34 -1.04
C ALA A 394 -25.93 -10.78 -2.44
N THR A 395 -24.72 -10.39 -2.87
CA THR A 395 -24.09 -10.81 -4.13
C THR A 395 -24.06 -12.33 -4.27
N VAL A 396 -23.62 -13.03 -3.20
CA VAL A 396 -23.61 -14.50 -3.16
C VAL A 396 -25.03 -15.09 -3.21
N ALA A 397 -26.03 -14.45 -2.61
CA ALA A 397 -27.41 -14.92 -2.64
C ALA A 397 -28.09 -14.70 -4.01
N GLU A 398 -27.78 -13.61 -4.71
CA GLU A 398 -28.37 -13.25 -6.00
C GLU A 398 -27.76 -14.02 -7.17
N LEU A 399 -26.43 -14.11 -7.23
CA LEU A 399 -25.73 -14.70 -8.37
C LEU A 399 -25.68 -16.23 -8.31
N LEU A 400 -25.68 -16.84 -7.11
CA LEU A 400 -25.56 -18.29 -6.97
C LEU A 400 -26.69 -19.08 -7.68
N PRO A 401 -27.99 -18.70 -7.62
CA PRO A 401 -29.03 -19.34 -8.42
C PRO A 401 -28.77 -19.25 -9.93
N VAL A 402 -28.33 -18.08 -10.43
CA VAL A 402 -28.05 -17.85 -11.85
C VAL A 402 -26.88 -18.72 -12.33
N LEU A 403 -25.78 -18.72 -11.57
CA LEU A 403 -24.54 -19.44 -11.90
C LEU A 403 -24.67 -20.96 -11.71
N THR A 404 -25.63 -21.43 -10.91
CA THR A 404 -25.94 -22.88 -10.76
C THR A 404 -26.95 -23.36 -11.81
N ALA A 405 -27.65 -22.45 -12.50
CA ALA A 405 -28.69 -22.78 -13.48
C ALA A 405 -28.17 -22.97 -14.92
N ARG A 406 -26.88 -22.70 -15.19
CA ARG A 406 -26.26 -23.13 -16.46
C ARG A 406 -26.25 -24.66 -16.54
N PRO A 407 -26.75 -25.29 -17.62
CA PRO A 407 -26.48 -26.70 -17.87
C PRO A 407 -24.97 -26.90 -18.04
N ILE A 408 -24.49 -28.11 -17.74
CA ILE A 408 -23.10 -28.48 -18.02
C ILE A 408 -23.05 -28.89 -19.49
N ASP A 409 -22.54 -28.00 -20.35
CA ASP A 409 -22.22 -28.36 -21.73
C ASP A 409 -21.14 -29.46 -21.74
N SER A 410 -21.24 -30.35 -22.72
CA SER A 410 -20.52 -31.63 -22.75
C SER A 410 -19.02 -31.46 -23.03
N ASP A 411 -18.17 -31.74 -22.02
CA ASP A 411 -17.27 -32.91 -22.08
C ASP A 411 -16.38 -33.06 -20.84
N SER A 412 -16.70 -34.06 -19.99
CA SER A 412 -15.73 -34.75 -19.11
C SER A 412 -16.39 -35.90 -18.34
N VAL A 413 -16.30 -37.13 -18.86
CA VAL A 413 -16.71 -38.33 -18.13
C VAL A 413 -15.57 -38.81 -17.21
N THR A 414 -15.63 -38.40 -15.95
CA THR A 414 -15.08 -39.19 -14.83
C THR A 414 -16.14 -39.24 -13.74
N GLY A 415 -16.85 -40.37 -13.64
CA GLY A 415 -17.93 -40.53 -12.69
C GLY A 415 -17.43 -40.78 -11.28
N ASP A 416 -17.80 -39.91 -10.34
CA ASP A 416 -18.01 -40.30 -8.95
C ASP A 416 -19.14 -39.44 -8.34
N ARG A 417 -20.37 -39.93 -8.49
CA ARG A 417 -21.60 -39.38 -7.91
C ARG A 417 -22.50 -40.53 -7.48
N ALA A 418 -22.24 -41.06 -6.30
CA ALA A 418 -23.27 -41.79 -5.57
C ALA A 418 -24.51 -40.88 -5.41
N ALA A 419 -25.70 -41.47 -5.55
CA ALA A 419 -26.94 -40.72 -5.46
C ALA A 419 -27.26 -40.33 -4.01
N ASP A 420 -27.79 -39.14 -3.82
CA ASP A 420 -29.00 -38.96 -3.02
C ASP A 420 -29.77 -37.75 -3.55
N ALA A 421 -31.03 -37.98 -3.92
CA ALA A 421 -31.91 -36.98 -4.48
C ALA A 421 -32.94 -36.56 -3.42
N ASP A 422 -32.56 -35.62 -2.57
CA ASP A 422 -33.51 -34.94 -1.68
C ASP A 422 -33.51 -33.43 -1.92
N ALA A 423 -34.69 -32.89 -2.23
CA ALA A 423 -34.90 -31.53 -2.71
C ALA A 423 -35.16 -30.54 -1.55
N GLY A 424 -34.55 -30.78 -0.39
CA GLY A 424 -34.74 -30.03 0.84
C GLY A 424 -33.43 -29.52 1.46
N GLY A 425 -33.12 -28.23 1.29
CA GLY A 425 -32.17 -27.55 2.19
C GLY A 425 -30.67 -27.80 1.98
N GLN A 426 -30.20 -28.07 0.75
CA GLN A 426 -28.77 -28.09 0.45
C GLN A 426 -28.06 -26.81 0.94
N SER A 427 -27.15 -26.97 1.90
CA SER A 427 -26.39 -25.87 2.53
C SER A 427 -25.68 -24.99 1.51
N LEU A 428 -25.57 -23.69 1.80
CA LEU A 428 -24.84 -22.70 0.98
C LEU A 428 -23.43 -23.18 0.62
N ALA A 429 -22.74 -23.87 1.54
CA ALA A 429 -21.42 -24.43 1.29
C ALA A 429 -21.42 -25.55 0.23
N ASN A 430 -22.50 -26.34 0.13
CA ASN A 430 -22.62 -27.38 -0.88
C ASN A 430 -22.94 -26.78 -2.26
N LYS A 431 -23.81 -25.76 -2.33
CA LYS A 431 -24.07 -25.01 -3.57
C LYS A 431 -22.83 -24.30 -4.11
N LEU A 432 -22.04 -23.68 -3.23
CA LEU A 432 -20.75 -23.08 -3.59
C LEU A 432 -19.68 -24.11 -4.02
N ARG A 433 -19.81 -25.39 -3.62
CA ARG A 433 -18.96 -26.49 -4.12
C ARG A 433 -19.42 -27.03 -5.46
N SER A 434 -20.73 -27.05 -5.75
CA SER A 434 -21.27 -27.54 -7.02
C SER A 434 -21.09 -26.58 -8.21
N LEU A 435 -20.74 -25.31 -7.97
CA LEU A 435 -20.37 -24.36 -9.04
C LEU A 435 -19.17 -24.85 -9.87
N SER A 436 -19.21 -24.60 -11.17
CA SER A 436 -18.07 -24.76 -12.09
C SER A 436 -16.89 -23.84 -11.70
N SER A 437 -15.72 -24.09 -12.27
CA SER A 437 -14.54 -23.20 -12.13
C SER A 437 -14.85 -21.80 -12.66
N GLU A 438 -15.36 -21.70 -13.89
CA GLU A 438 -15.80 -20.43 -14.52
C GLU A 438 -16.84 -19.69 -13.66
N GLY A 439 -17.90 -20.37 -13.22
CA GLY A 439 -18.97 -19.77 -12.42
C GLY A 439 -18.48 -19.26 -11.05
N PHE A 440 -17.50 -19.94 -10.45
CA PHE A 440 -16.87 -19.46 -9.22
C PHE A 440 -15.97 -18.22 -9.47
N VAL A 441 -15.25 -18.16 -10.58
CA VAL A 441 -14.46 -16.98 -10.98
C VAL A 441 -15.37 -15.77 -11.25
N GLN A 442 -16.49 -15.95 -11.96
CA GLN A 442 -17.49 -14.89 -12.17
C GLN A 442 -18.05 -14.35 -10.85
N LEU A 443 -18.33 -15.24 -9.89
CA LEU A 443 -18.77 -14.84 -8.54
C LEU A 443 -17.69 -14.05 -7.79
N LEU A 444 -16.42 -14.48 -7.85
CA LEU A 444 -15.31 -13.73 -7.23
C LEU A 444 -15.12 -12.35 -7.88
N SER A 445 -15.23 -12.24 -9.21
CA SER A 445 -15.12 -10.96 -9.93
C SER A 445 -16.23 -9.97 -9.56
N ALA A 446 -17.48 -10.44 -9.44
CA ALA A 446 -18.59 -9.63 -8.95
C ALA A 446 -18.35 -9.10 -7.52
N ILE A 447 -17.90 -9.98 -6.64
CA ILE A 447 -17.59 -9.65 -5.24
C ILE A 447 -16.43 -8.66 -5.15
N PHE A 448 -15.38 -8.82 -5.98
CA PHE A 448 -14.25 -7.90 -6.03
C PHE A 448 -14.70 -6.49 -6.46
N ARG A 449 -15.47 -6.36 -7.55
CA ARG A 449 -16.00 -5.06 -8.00
C ARG A 449 -16.83 -4.36 -6.93
N ILE A 450 -17.71 -5.09 -6.23
CA ILE A 450 -18.53 -4.53 -5.15
C ILE A 450 -17.65 -4.11 -3.95
N VAL A 451 -16.72 -4.96 -3.50
CA VAL A 451 -15.78 -4.60 -2.42
C VAL A 451 -14.95 -3.35 -2.80
N GLN A 452 -14.52 -3.25 -4.06
CA GLN A 452 -13.76 -2.11 -4.56
C GLN A 452 -14.55 -0.79 -4.46
N VAL A 453 -15.82 -0.76 -4.87
CA VAL A 453 -16.68 0.44 -4.74
C VAL A 453 -16.86 0.85 -3.27
N HIS A 454 -17.22 -0.10 -2.40
CA HIS A 454 -17.43 0.20 -0.98
C HIS A 454 -16.15 0.63 -0.25
N LEU A 455 -14.96 0.14 -0.68
CA LEU A 455 -13.67 0.60 -0.15
C LEU A 455 -13.18 1.93 -0.75
N GLN A 456 -13.45 2.21 -2.03
CA GLN A 456 -13.16 3.53 -2.63
C GLN A 456 -13.94 4.63 -1.91
N GLN A 457 -15.23 4.42 -1.64
CA GLN A 457 -16.06 5.33 -0.86
C GLN A 457 -15.48 5.56 0.55
N ALA A 458 -15.08 4.48 1.24
CA ALA A 458 -14.46 4.59 2.57
C ALA A 458 -13.11 5.32 2.54
N ALA A 459 -12.31 5.14 1.49
CA ALA A 459 -11.06 5.86 1.28
C ALA A 459 -11.29 7.37 1.06
N GLU A 460 -12.35 7.73 0.34
CA GLU A 460 -12.69 9.14 0.10
C GLU A 460 -13.26 9.81 1.35
N VAL A 461 -14.11 9.13 2.12
CA VAL A 461 -14.52 9.59 3.47
C VAL A 461 -13.28 9.82 4.35
N LYS A 462 -12.34 8.87 4.36
CA LYS A 462 -11.07 9.00 5.09
C LYS A 462 -10.30 10.25 4.66
N ARG A 463 -10.14 10.47 3.35
CA ARG A 463 -9.43 11.63 2.77
C ARG A 463 -10.13 12.95 3.08
N ILE A 464 -11.46 13.00 3.07
CA ILE A 464 -12.24 14.19 3.43
C ILE A 464 -12.01 14.56 4.90
N VAL A 465 -12.09 13.59 5.81
CA VAL A 465 -11.79 13.80 7.24
C VAL A 465 -10.35 14.26 7.43
N GLU A 466 -9.37 13.62 6.80
CA GLU A 466 -7.95 14.01 6.87
C GLU A 466 -7.72 15.44 6.34
N TRP A 467 -8.36 15.83 5.24
CA TRP A 467 -8.28 17.17 4.66
C TRP A 467 -8.90 18.24 5.58
N ILE A 468 -10.05 17.96 6.21
CA ILE A 468 -10.67 18.87 7.19
C ILE A 468 -9.75 19.05 8.41
N MET A 469 -9.21 17.96 8.95
CA MET A 469 -8.28 18.04 10.09
C MET A 469 -6.97 18.76 9.73
N GLY A 470 -6.46 18.61 8.50
CA GLY A 470 -5.29 19.34 8.01
C GLY A 470 -5.53 20.86 7.90
N ASN A 471 -6.67 21.28 7.35
CA ASN A 471 -7.00 22.70 7.19
C ASN A 471 -7.14 23.46 8.52
N LEU A 472 -7.50 22.77 9.61
CA LEU A 472 -7.60 23.38 10.94
C LEU A 472 -6.23 23.88 11.45
N ASP A 473 -5.10 23.26 11.07
CA ASP A 473 -3.76 23.75 11.43
C ASP A 473 -3.40 25.06 10.71
N GLY A 474 -3.82 25.20 9.45
CA GLY A 474 -3.50 26.36 8.60
C GLY A 474 -4.02 27.69 9.14
N THR A 475 -4.96 27.64 10.10
CA THR A 475 -5.50 28.82 10.78
C THR A 475 -4.73 29.20 12.06
N LEU A 476 -3.87 28.31 12.58
CA LEU A 476 -3.16 28.46 13.87
C LEU A 476 -1.67 28.83 13.73
N ILE A 477 -1.08 28.66 12.55
CA ILE A 477 0.38 28.81 12.33
C ILE A 477 0.77 30.25 11.90
N VAL A 478 -0.19 31.07 11.45
CA VAL A 478 0.08 32.33 10.73
C VAL A 478 0.74 33.44 11.57
N ASP A 479 0.42 33.54 12.87
CA ASP A 479 0.92 34.63 13.74
C ASP A 479 2.26 34.31 14.46
N ALA A 480 2.92 33.20 14.11
CA ALA A 480 4.15 32.73 14.78
C ALA A 480 5.45 33.09 14.02
N SER A 481 5.56 34.31 13.48
CA SER A 481 6.73 34.73 12.68
C SER A 481 7.62 35.79 13.36
N ASN A 482 8.77 35.36 13.88
CA ASN A 482 9.95 36.22 14.03
C ASN A 482 11.23 35.35 14.06
N PRO A 483 12.15 35.46 13.08
CA PRO A 483 13.28 34.53 12.96
C PRO A 483 14.53 35.04 13.69
N THR A 484 15.13 34.18 14.53
CA THR A 484 16.49 34.38 15.06
C THR A 484 17.35 33.15 14.75
N VAL A 485 18.51 33.38 14.13
CA VAL A 485 19.44 32.34 13.65
C VAL A 485 20.32 31.81 14.79
N GLN A 486 20.49 30.49 14.89
CA GLN A 486 21.78 29.88 15.27
C GLN A 486 21.88 28.39 14.86
N HIS A 487 23.12 27.90 14.64
CA HIS A 487 23.46 26.52 14.26
C HIS A 487 23.54 25.57 15.48
N GLY A 488 23.43 24.24 15.27
CA GLY A 488 23.47 23.26 16.38
C GLY A 488 23.91 21.80 16.10
N GLY A 489 23.71 21.24 14.89
CA GLY A 489 24.38 20.01 14.41
C GLY A 489 23.95 18.61 14.92
N SER A 490 23.89 17.64 13.98
CA SER A 490 24.12 16.17 14.16
C SER A 490 23.11 15.34 14.99
N VAL A 491 22.73 14.08 14.68
CA VAL A 491 23.15 13.05 13.68
C VAL A 491 21.91 12.28 13.14
N SER A 492 22.02 11.67 11.93
CA SER A 492 21.18 10.64 11.22
C SER A 492 19.89 10.08 11.88
N ASP A 493 18.82 9.79 11.13
CA ASP A 493 18.79 8.66 10.17
C ASP A 493 17.92 8.88 8.91
N VAL A 494 18.01 7.97 7.93
CA VAL A 494 17.49 8.11 6.56
C VAL A 494 16.31 7.18 6.27
N SER A 495 15.27 7.72 5.64
CA SER A 495 14.31 6.95 4.83
C SER A 495 13.75 7.86 3.73
N GLN A 496 14.06 7.56 2.46
CA GLN A 496 13.56 8.30 1.31
C GLN A 496 12.41 7.53 0.65
N GLU A 497 11.24 8.15 0.55
CA GLU A 497 10.23 7.81 -0.45
C GLU A 497 10.24 8.90 -1.54
N ASN A 498 10.20 8.49 -2.82
CA ASN A 498 10.31 9.40 -3.96
C ASN A 498 8.92 9.78 -4.50
N ASP A 499 8.41 10.93 -4.10
CA ASP A 499 7.17 11.50 -4.63
C ASP A 499 7.35 12.08 -6.06
N TYR A 500 6.75 11.44 -7.05
CA TYR A 500 6.55 12.01 -8.39
C TYR A 500 5.35 12.99 -8.38
N SER A 501 5.56 14.18 -7.80
CA SER A 501 4.55 15.24 -7.76
C SER A 501 4.56 16.10 -9.04
N VAL A 502 3.68 15.79 -9.99
CA VAL A 502 3.45 16.63 -11.17
C VAL A 502 2.70 17.91 -10.76
N SER A 503 3.41 19.04 -10.74
CA SER A 503 2.85 20.33 -10.34
C SER A 503 1.92 20.92 -11.42
N SER A 504 0.62 20.70 -11.28
CA SER A 504 -0.41 21.38 -12.08
C SER A 504 -0.78 22.73 -11.44
N ARG A 505 -0.56 23.83 -12.16
CA ARG A 505 -0.98 25.18 -11.74
C ARG A 505 -2.39 25.47 -12.23
N VAL A 506 -3.36 25.54 -11.32
CA VAL A 506 -4.66 26.20 -11.56
C VAL A 506 -4.87 27.26 -10.48
N SER A 507 -5.19 28.47 -10.88
CA SER A 507 -5.30 29.64 -10.00
C SER A 507 -6.65 29.73 -9.27
N ASN A 508 -6.64 30.35 -8.10
CA ASN A 508 -7.83 30.66 -7.30
C ASN A 508 -8.92 31.40 -8.10
N THR A 509 -10.16 30.92 -8.04
CA THR A 509 -11.36 31.78 -7.96
C THR A 509 -12.56 31.02 -7.37
N LEU A 510 -12.81 31.16 -6.06
CA LEU A 510 -14.17 31.19 -5.51
C LEU A 510 -14.20 31.97 -4.19
N THR A 511 -15.37 32.47 -3.80
CA THR A 511 -15.52 33.56 -2.82
C THR A 511 -15.46 33.08 -1.37
N ARG A 512 -14.50 33.64 -0.61
CA ARG A 512 -14.27 33.37 0.82
C ARG A 512 -15.32 34.06 1.72
N SER A 513 -16.40 33.36 2.08
CA SER A 513 -17.32 33.78 3.15
C SER A 513 -16.81 33.31 4.52
N THR A 514 -16.15 34.20 5.29
CA THR A 514 -15.65 33.85 6.64
C THR A 514 -16.75 33.96 7.71
N SER A 515 -17.40 32.85 8.03
CA SER A 515 -17.90 32.61 9.39
C SER A 515 -16.69 32.36 10.30
N LYS A 516 -16.48 33.23 11.30
CA LYS A 516 -15.43 33.03 12.32
C LYS A 516 -15.98 32.08 13.39
N ILE A 517 -15.27 31.01 13.68
CA ILE A 517 -15.59 30.14 14.83
C ILE A 517 -15.14 30.86 16.11
N PRO A 518 -16.04 31.16 17.07
CA PRO A 518 -15.66 31.77 18.33
C PRO A 518 -15.19 30.69 19.32
N PHE A 519 -13.87 30.58 19.54
CA PHE A 519 -13.34 29.77 20.65
C PHE A 519 -13.14 30.63 21.90
N VAL A 520 -13.47 30.08 23.07
CA VAL A 520 -13.65 30.83 24.33
C VAL A 520 -12.36 31.49 24.80
N GLN A 521 -12.41 32.80 25.07
CA GLN A 521 -11.25 33.62 25.42
C GLN A 521 -11.00 33.69 26.95
N GLY A 522 -10.74 32.53 27.57
CA GLY A 522 -10.36 32.42 28.98
C GLY A 522 -8.84 32.45 29.19
N LYS A 523 -8.32 33.42 29.97
CA LYS A 523 -6.87 33.56 30.20
C LYS A 523 -6.29 32.43 31.06
N ALA A 524 -5.05 32.05 30.75
CA ALA A 524 -4.19 31.14 31.52
C ALA A 524 -4.55 29.64 31.48
N ASN A 525 -4.79 29.07 30.30
CA ASN A 525 -4.80 27.60 30.13
C ASN A 525 -4.31 27.08 28.76
N ASP A 526 -3.68 27.93 27.95
CA ASP A 526 -3.47 27.70 26.50
C ASP A 526 -2.72 26.40 26.16
N LEU A 527 -1.74 26.01 26.98
CA LEU A 527 -0.93 24.81 26.73
C LEU A 527 -1.73 23.49 26.92
N SER A 528 -2.73 23.47 27.82
CA SER A 528 -3.57 22.28 28.00
C SER A 528 -4.60 22.15 26.88
N ILE A 529 -5.15 23.27 26.40
CA ILE A 529 -6.07 23.35 25.26
C ILE A 529 -5.38 22.84 23.98
N ILE A 530 -4.17 23.32 23.70
CA ILE A 530 -3.37 22.86 22.56
C ILE A 530 -3.10 21.34 22.62
N ASN A 531 -2.82 20.80 23.80
CA ASN A 531 -2.60 19.36 23.96
C ASN A 531 -3.90 18.55 23.86
N SER A 532 -5.03 19.08 24.34
CA SER A 532 -6.35 18.46 24.17
C SER A 532 -6.73 18.36 22.69
N ILE A 533 -6.59 19.45 21.93
CA ILE A 533 -6.87 19.48 20.48
C ILE A 533 -5.97 18.49 19.72
N LYS A 534 -4.68 18.39 20.08
CA LYS A 534 -3.76 17.39 19.50
C LYS A 534 -4.18 15.96 19.80
N ASN A 535 -4.66 15.67 21.01
CA ASN A 535 -5.14 14.35 21.39
C ASN A 535 -6.43 13.98 20.65
N VAL A 536 -7.43 14.89 20.61
CA VAL A 536 -8.68 14.69 19.85
C VAL A 536 -8.37 14.47 18.37
N ARG A 537 -7.44 15.24 17.78
CA ARG A 537 -6.97 15.04 16.40
C ARG A 537 -6.35 13.65 16.19
N ALA A 538 -5.44 13.22 17.06
CA ALA A 538 -4.81 11.91 16.96
C ALA A 538 -5.85 10.78 17.07
N ASP A 539 -6.85 10.94 17.94
CA ASP A 539 -7.98 10.02 18.07
C ASP A 539 -8.86 10.00 16.81
N VAL A 540 -9.27 11.16 16.28
CA VAL A 540 -10.04 11.26 15.02
C VAL A 540 -9.29 10.56 13.88
N LEU A 541 -8.01 10.87 13.66
CA LEU A 541 -7.22 10.29 12.57
C LEU A 541 -7.02 8.77 12.75
N ARG A 542 -6.84 8.30 13.99
CA ARG A 542 -6.71 6.86 14.30
C ARG A 542 -8.01 6.11 14.01
N GLU A 543 -9.15 6.56 14.54
CA GLU A 543 -10.43 5.86 14.32
C GLU A 543 -10.88 5.93 12.85
N ASN A 544 -10.63 7.06 12.17
CA ASN A 544 -10.88 7.25 10.74
C ASN A 544 -10.08 6.24 9.88
N THR A 545 -8.80 6.03 10.23
CA THR A 545 -7.95 5.06 9.52
C THR A 545 -8.35 3.62 9.86
N GLU A 546 -8.64 3.32 11.13
CA GLU A 546 -9.09 1.99 11.57
C GLU A 546 -10.46 1.60 10.96
N ALA A 547 -11.29 2.58 10.57
CA ALA A 547 -12.54 2.32 9.85
C ALA A 547 -12.30 1.65 8.50
N VAL A 548 -11.35 2.16 7.71
CA VAL A 548 -10.96 1.57 6.41
C VAL A 548 -10.26 0.23 6.62
N PHE A 549 -9.36 0.14 7.60
CA PHE A 549 -8.62 -1.09 7.91
C PHE A 549 -9.58 -2.25 8.27
N ALA A 550 -10.52 -2.02 9.18
CA ALA A 550 -11.44 -3.06 9.62
C ALA A 550 -12.48 -3.44 8.54
N ALA A 551 -12.75 -2.55 7.58
CA ALA A 551 -13.52 -2.88 6.38
C ALA A 551 -12.74 -3.81 5.43
N CYS A 552 -11.44 -3.57 5.23
CA CYS A 552 -10.56 -4.49 4.49
C CYS A 552 -10.49 -5.86 5.17
N ASP A 553 -10.26 -5.94 6.48
CA ASP A 553 -10.27 -7.20 7.25
C ASP A 553 -11.63 -7.92 7.15
N ALA A 554 -12.74 -7.18 7.16
CA ALA A 554 -14.08 -7.73 6.97
C ALA A 554 -14.26 -8.36 5.57
N ALA A 555 -13.70 -7.75 4.52
CA ALA A 555 -13.72 -8.27 3.16
C ALA A 555 -12.78 -9.48 2.99
N HIS A 556 -11.53 -9.38 3.46
CA HIS A 556 -10.56 -10.48 3.49
C HIS A 556 -11.13 -11.70 4.21
N GLY A 557 -11.71 -11.50 5.40
CA GLY A 557 -12.35 -12.53 6.21
C GLY A 557 -13.63 -13.13 5.62
N ARG A 558 -14.18 -12.55 4.54
CA ARG A 558 -15.25 -13.14 3.71
C ARG A 558 -14.68 -13.89 2.51
N TRP A 559 -13.72 -13.31 1.79
CA TRP A 559 -13.04 -13.95 0.65
C TRP A 559 -12.33 -15.25 1.07
N ALA A 560 -11.61 -15.22 2.20
CA ALA A 560 -11.00 -16.38 2.83
C ALA A 560 -12.00 -17.53 3.11
N LYS A 561 -13.26 -17.21 3.43
CA LYS A 561 -14.31 -18.22 3.68
C LYS A 561 -14.87 -18.79 2.38
N LEU A 562 -14.95 -17.99 1.31
CA LEU A 562 -15.33 -18.47 -0.03
C LEU A 562 -14.28 -19.43 -0.59
N LEU A 563 -13.00 -19.06 -0.52
CA LEU A 563 -11.89 -19.96 -0.85
C LEU A 563 -11.88 -21.21 0.04
N GLY A 564 -12.12 -21.06 1.34
CA GLY A 564 -12.16 -22.16 2.30
C GLY A 564 -13.23 -23.22 2.01
N VAL A 565 -14.43 -22.80 1.54
CA VAL A 565 -15.52 -23.73 1.17
C VAL A 565 -15.13 -24.68 0.03
N ARG A 566 -14.30 -24.21 -0.92
CA ARG A 566 -13.79 -24.96 -2.08
C ARG A 566 -12.36 -25.48 -1.93
N ALA A 567 -11.76 -25.40 -0.74
CA ALA A 567 -10.36 -25.81 -0.49
C ALA A 567 -10.05 -27.28 -0.88
N ALA A 568 -11.03 -28.19 -0.80
CA ALA A 568 -10.88 -29.59 -1.22
C ALA A 568 -11.04 -29.81 -2.74
N LEU A 569 -11.49 -28.79 -3.48
CA LEU A 569 -11.71 -28.82 -4.93
C LEU A 569 -10.58 -28.12 -5.69
N HIS A 570 -10.07 -26.99 -5.18
CA HIS A 570 -9.01 -26.21 -5.84
C HIS A 570 -7.75 -27.04 -6.20
N PRO A 571 -7.26 -27.98 -5.36
CA PRO A 571 -6.15 -28.86 -5.73
C PRO A 571 -6.40 -29.76 -6.96
N ARG A 572 -7.68 -30.05 -7.27
CA ARG A 572 -8.09 -30.96 -8.36
C ARG A 572 -8.28 -30.26 -9.71
N LEU A 573 -8.18 -28.93 -9.75
CA LEU A 573 -8.33 -28.13 -10.98
C LEU A 573 -7.12 -28.31 -11.91
N ARG A 574 -7.27 -27.96 -13.19
CA ARG A 574 -6.11 -27.77 -14.08
C ARG A 574 -5.33 -26.51 -13.68
N LEU A 575 -4.04 -26.46 -14.01
CA LEU A 575 -3.16 -25.33 -13.64
C LEU A 575 -3.74 -23.99 -14.05
N GLN A 576 -4.22 -23.84 -15.29
CA GLN A 576 -4.82 -22.59 -15.77
C GLN A 576 -6.07 -22.17 -14.98
N GLU A 577 -6.94 -23.13 -14.62
CA GLU A 577 -8.14 -22.87 -13.82
C GLU A 577 -7.79 -22.44 -12.39
N PHE A 578 -6.75 -23.03 -11.81
CA PHE A 578 -6.22 -22.63 -10.50
C PHE A 578 -5.57 -21.24 -10.55
N LEU A 579 -4.77 -20.94 -11.59
CA LEU A 579 -4.08 -19.66 -11.75
C LEU A 579 -5.06 -18.48 -11.92
N ILE A 580 -6.21 -18.67 -12.57
CA ILE A 580 -7.25 -17.62 -12.63
C ILE A 580 -7.78 -17.29 -11.23
N ILE A 581 -8.00 -18.30 -10.36
CA ILE A 581 -8.45 -18.10 -8.97
C ILE A 581 -7.33 -17.51 -8.09
N TYR A 582 -6.07 -17.86 -8.36
CA TYR A 582 -4.90 -17.29 -7.71
C TYR A 582 -4.72 -15.80 -8.05
N ASN A 583 -4.69 -15.46 -9.35
CA ASN A 583 -4.48 -14.10 -9.84
C ASN A 583 -5.58 -13.15 -9.33
N ILE A 584 -6.86 -13.52 -9.47
CA ILE A 584 -7.96 -12.66 -8.98
C ILE A 584 -7.95 -12.50 -7.45
N THR A 585 -7.34 -13.44 -6.71
CA THR A 585 -7.14 -13.30 -5.26
C THR A 585 -5.95 -12.37 -4.95
N GLU A 586 -4.82 -12.47 -5.66
CA GLU A 586 -3.70 -11.54 -5.49
C GLU A 586 -4.04 -10.11 -5.96
N GLU A 587 -4.81 -9.94 -7.04
CA GLU A 587 -5.37 -8.65 -7.48
C GLU A 587 -6.30 -8.05 -6.42
N PHE A 588 -7.22 -8.84 -5.87
CA PHE A 588 -8.08 -8.44 -4.75
C PHE A 588 -7.26 -8.02 -3.53
N ILE A 589 -6.22 -8.78 -3.18
CA ILE A 589 -5.33 -8.45 -2.07
C ILE A 589 -4.59 -7.14 -2.36
N ALA A 590 -3.95 -6.99 -3.53
CA ALA A 590 -3.20 -5.79 -3.88
C ALA A 590 -4.07 -4.52 -3.93
N ALA A 591 -5.29 -4.62 -4.47
CA ALA A 591 -6.24 -3.50 -4.51
C ALA A 591 -6.72 -3.10 -3.11
N THR A 592 -6.98 -4.08 -2.23
CA THR A 592 -7.39 -3.81 -0.85
C THR A 592 -6.24 -3.38 0.06
N GLU A 593 -5.01 -3.85 -0.19
CA GLU A 593 -3.78 -3.36 0.46
C GLU A 593 -3.45 -1.93 0.03
N LYS A 594 -3.65 -1.56 -1.25
CA LYS A 594 -3.46 -0.18 -1.75
C LYS A 594 -4.39 0.84 -1.08
N VAL A 595 -5.64 0.46 -0.80
CA VAL A 595 -6.60 1.32 -0.07
C VAL A 595 -6.40 1.24 1.44
N GLY A 596 -6.14 0.03 1.95
CA GLY A 596 -6.15 -0.31 3.36
C GLY A 596 -4.79 -0.29 4.07
N GLY A 597 -3.68 0.03 3.41
CA GLY A 597 -2.35 0.28 4.01
C GLY A 597 -1.70 -0.83 4.87
N ARG A 598 -2.41 -1.93 5.15
CA ARG A 598 -1.99 -3.08 5.97
C ARG A 598 -1.97 -4.33 5.10
N LEU A 599 -0.92 -5.15 5.23
CA LEU A 599 -0.76 -6.39 4.47
C LEU A 599 -1.74 -7.48 4.93
N GLY A 600 -2.38 -8.14 3.95
CA GLY A 600 -3.40 -9.16 4.13
C GLY A 600 -2.87 -10.53 4.56
N TYR A 601 -2.06 -10.61 5.61
CA TYR A 601 -1.36 -11.84 6.02
C TYR A 601 -2.27 -13.07 6.14
N ASN A 602 -3.49 -12.91 6.68
CA ASN A 602 -4.45 -14.01 6.85
C ASN A 602 -4.93 -14.60 5.52
N ILE A 603 -5.25 -13.75 4.54
CA ILE A 603 -5.72 -14.20 3.22
C ILE A 603 -4.56 -14.70 2.35
N ARG A 604 -3.38 -14.03 2.40
CA ARG A 604 -2.14 -14.50 1.76
C ARG A 604 -1.71 -15.88 2.30
N GLY A 605 -1.79 -16.10 3.61
CA GLY A 605 -1.51 -17.39 4.24
C GLY A 605 -2.46 -18.51 3.78
N ILE A 606 -3.76 -18.21 3.63
CA ILE A 606 -4.74 -19.16 3.09
C ILE A 606 -4.46 -19.46 1.61
N LEU A 607 -4.13 -18.45 0.81
CA LEU A 607 -3.80 -18.64 -0.61
C LEU A 607 -2.53 -19.49 -0.79
N GLN A 608 -1.47 -19.20 -0.03
CA GLN A 608 -0.23 -19.99 -0.03
C GLN A 608 -0.50 -21.44 0.42
N GLN A 609 -1.33 -21.65 1.44
CA GLN A 609 -1.71 -22.99 1.91
C GLN A 609 -2.53 -23.77 0.86
N GLN A 610 -3.46 -23.14 0.15
CA GLN A 610 -4.20 -23.79 -0.94
C GLN A 610 -3.32 -24.06 -2.16
N SER A 611 -2.39 -23.16 -2.47
CA SER A 611 -1.41 -23.34 -3.54
C SER A 611 -0.46 -24.50 -3.23
N LYS A 612 -0.04 -24.64 -1.97
CA LYS A 612 0.72 -25.81 -1.50
C LYS A 612 -0.09 -27.09 -1.62
N GLN A 613 -1.35 -27.10 -1.18
CA GLN A 613 -2.25 -28.25 -1.31
C GLN A 613 -2.49 -28.65 -2.78
N PHE A 614 -2.52 -27.69 -3.70
CA PHE A 614 -2.52 -27.94 -5.14
C PHE A 614 -1.25 -28.68 -5.57
N VAL A 615 -0.05 -28.19 -5.25
CA VAL A 615 1.22 -28.88 -5.57
C VAL A 615 1.28 -30.28 -4.94
N ASP A 616 0.85 -30.44 -3.68
CA ASP A 616 0.82 -31.73 -2.98
C ASP A 616 -0.09 -32.76 -3.68
N TYR A 617 -1.31 -32.37 -4.06
CA TYR A 617 -2.25 -33.24 -4.78
C TYR A 617 -1.75 -33.57 -6.19
N GLN A 618 -1.33 -32.54 -6.94
CA GLN A 618 -0.78 -32.66 -8.29
C GLN A 618 0.46 -33.57 -8.33
N HIS A 619 1.28 -33.54 -7.28
CA HIS A 619 2.41 -34.47 -7.11
C HIS A 619 1.94 -35.90 -6.82
N SER A 620 1.00 -36.09 -5.88
CA SER A 620 0.46 -37.41 -5.53
C SER A 620 -0.17 -38.14 -6.73
N VAL A 621 -0.90 -37.41 -7.58
CA VAL A 621 -1.45 -37.93 -8.84
C VAL A 621 -0.34 -38.33 -9.82
N ARG A 622 0.70 -37.49 -9.98
CA ARG A 622 1.84 -37.80 -10.87
C ARG A 622 2.66 -39.00 -10.37
N MET A 623 2.93 -39.10 -9.07
CA MET A 623 3.60 -40.24 -8.45
C MET A 623 2.83 -41.55 -8.66
N THR A 624 1.51 -41.53 -8.48
CA THR A 624 0.66 -42.70 -8.72
C THR A 624 0.68 -43.09 -10.21
N LYS A 625 0.57 -42.12 -11.12
CA LYS A 625 0.59 -42.34 -12.57
C LYS A 625 1.94 -42.87 -13.07
N ILE A 626 3.08 -42.27 -12.69
CA ILE A 626 4.40 -42.71 -13.17
C ILE A 626 4.74 -44.10 -12.65
N LYS A 627 4.35 -44.44 -11.41
CA LYS A 627 4.51 -45.80 -10.88
C LYS A 627 3.68 -46.81 -11.69
N ALA A 628 2.41 -46.52 -11.96
CA ALA A 628 1.55 -47.41 -12.73
C ALA A 628 2.07 -47.62 -14.17
N VAL A 629 2.58 -46.56 -14.82
CA VAL A 629 3.20 -46.63 -16.14
C VAL A 629 4.48 -47.48 -16.11
N LEU A 630 5.37 -47.27 -15.13
CA LEU A 630 6.59 -48.07 -14.97
C LEU A 630 6.28 -49.55 -14.71
N ASP A 631 5.30 -49.85 -13.87
CA ASP A 631 4.90 -51.23 -13.57
C ASP A 631 4.34 -51.94 -14.80
N GLN A 632 3.74 -51.21 -15.74
CA GLN A 632 3.21 -51.71 -17.02
C GLN A 632 4.21 -51.63 -18.19
N GLU A 633 5.46 -51.18 -17.96
CA GLU A 633 6.40 -50.87 -19.03
C GLU A 633 7.00 -52.12 -19.69
N THR A 634 6.99 -52.16 -21.02
CA THR A 634 7.42 -53.29 -21.85
C THR A 634 8.83 -53.14 -22.43
N TRP A 635 9.44 -51.95 -22.31
CA TRP A 635 10.80 -51.64 -22.79
C TRP A 635 10.95 -51.82 -24.31
N VAL A 636 9.95 -51.32 -25.04
CA VAL A 636 9.92 -51.21 -26.50
C VAL A 636 10.15 -49.76 -26.89
N ALA A 637 10.98 -49.50 -27.91
CA ALA A 637 11.20 -48.16 -28.42
C ALA A 637 9.91 -47.57 -29.02
N VAL A 638 9.64 -46.30 -28.74
CA VAL A 638 8.45 -45.56 -29.18
C VAL A 638 8.90 -44.36 -30.02
N ASP A 639 8.28 -44.16 -31.17
CA ASP A 639 8.49 -42.96 -32.00
C ASP A 639 8.12 -41.69 -31.21
N VAL A 640 8.98 -40.69 -31.25
CA VAL A 640 8.87 -39.48 -30.43
C VAL A 640 8.08 -38.39 -31.16
N PRO A 641 6.88 -38.01 -30.70
CA PRO A 641 6.14 -36.90 -31.28
C PRO A 641 6.86 -35.55 -31.08
N GLU A 642 6.71 -34.65 -32.04
CA GLU A 642 7.38 -33.34 -32.05
C GLU A 642 7.09 -32.49 -30.79
N GLU A 643 5.93 -32.66 -30.15
CA GLU A 643 5.62 -31.97 -28.88
C GLU A 643 6.64 -32.27 -27.76
N PHE A 644 7.25 -33.46 -27.74
CA PHE A 644 8.27 -33.80 -26.74
C PHE A 644 9.64 -33.21 -27.11
N GLN A 645 9.97 -33.13 -28.39
CA GLN A 645 11.18 -32.44 -28.87
C GLN A 645 11.09 -30.94 -28.58
N ALA A 646 9.91 -30.34 -28.77
CA ALA A 646 9.63 -28.94 -28.41
C ALA A 646 9.76 -28.69 -26.89
N ILE A 647 9.31 -29.62 -26.03
CA ILE A 647 9.55 -29.55 -24.58
C ILE A 647 11.05 -29.50 -24.28
N VAL A 648 11.85 -30.42 -24.83
CA VAL A 648 13.32 -30.44 -24.62
C VAL A 648 13.96 -29.14 -25.09
N LEU A 649 13.64 -28.67 -26.29
CA LEU A 649 14.14 -27.40 -26.82
C LEU A 649 13.73 -26.21 -25.93
N SER A 650 12.52 -26.20 -25.36
CA SER A 650 12.08 -25.13 -24.45
C SER A 650 12.86 -25.11 -23.12
N LEU A 651 13.28 -26.28 -22.63
CA LEU A 651 14.09 -26.40 -21.41
C LEU A 651 15.53 -25.97 -21.67
N SER A 652 16.13 -26.35 -22.81
CA SER A 652 17.51 -26.00 -23.16
C SER A 652 17.66 -24.58 -23.71
N SER A 653 16.68 -24.02 -24.45
CA SER A 653 16.79 -22.72 -25.14
C SER A 653 17.11 -21.54 -24.21
N THR A 654 16.72 -21.60 -22.93
CA THR A 654 17.05 -20.57 -21.92
C THR A 654 18.55 -20.55 -21.54
N TYR A 655 19.43 -21.24 -22.27
CA TYR A 655 20.89 -21.11 -22.20
C TYR A 655 21.39 -19.78 -22.80
N SER A 656 20.70 -19.25 -23.83
CA SER A 656 21.22 -18.19 -24.70
C SER A 656 21.16 -16.76 -24.13
N SER A 657 20.44 -16.51 -23.03
CA SER A 657 20.19 -15.15 -22.52
C SER A 657 21.04 -14.75 -21.29
N VAL A 658 22.04 -15.55 -20.92
CA VAL A 658 22.78 -15.37 -19.64
C VAL A 658 24.28 -15.08 -19.85
N ASN A 659 24.87 -15.47 -20.98
CA ASN A 659 26.30 -15.28 -21.24
C ASN A 659 26.58 -14.18 -22.28
N GLY A 660 26.77 -12.96 -21.79
CA GLY A 660 27.53 -11.91 -22.50
C GLY A 660 26.70 -10.84 -23.22
N MET A 661 26.53 -9.70 -22.55
CA MET A 661 27.15 -8.46 -23.05
C MET A 661 27.37 -7.49 -21.89
N ASP A 662 28.55 -6.87 -21.81
CA ASP A 662 28.81 -5.75 -20.92
C ASP A 662 28.06 -4.49 -21.38
N MET A 663 27.75 -3.60 -20.44
CA MET A 663 27.12 -2.30 -20.71
C MET A 663 28.06 -1.37 -21.50
N PRO A 664 27.71 -0.94 -22.72
CA PRO A 664 28.32 0.23 -23.34
C PRO A 664 27.70 1.48 -22.73
N SER A 665 28.52 2.43 -22.28
CA SER A 665 28.04 3.78 -21.93
C SER A 665 27.54 4.48 -23.19
N ALA A 666 26.35 5.09 -23.12
CA ALA A 666 25.83 5.91 -24.21
C ALA A 666 26.59 7.24 -24.29
N ASP A 667 27.08 7.59 -25.48
CA ASP A 667 27.35 8.98 -25.83
C ASP A 667 27.25 9.24 -27.35
N ASP A 668 26.74 10.44 -27.65
CA ASP A 668 26.66 11.19 -28.92
C ASP A 668 25.91 10.64 -30.18
N ASN A 669 25.44 11.63 -30.94
CA ASN A 669 24.58 11.64 -32.13
C ASN A 669 25.27 11.03 -33.39
N SER A 670 24.58 10.60 -34.45
CA SER A 670 23.67 11.47 -35.21
C SER A 670 23.01 10.81 -36.45
N LYS A 671 21.95 11.49 -36.95
CA LYS A 671 21.40 11.51 -38.32
C LYS A 671 20.59 10.29 -38.85
N PHE A 672 19.32 10.60 -39.09
CA PHE A 672 18.42 9.99 -40.08
C PHE A 672 19.04 9.76 -41.46
N SER A 673 18.72 8.62 -42.08
CA SER A 673 18.21 8.57 -43.46
C SER A 673 17.58 7.20 -43.77
N ASP A 674 16.25 7.16 -43.91
CA ASP A 674 15.50 6.10 -44.62
C ASP A 674 15.46 6.51 -46.12
N PRO A 675 15.57 5.59 -47.09
CA PRO A 675 14.37 4.90 -47.54
C PRO A 675 14.56 3.41 -47.92
N THR A 676 13.69 2.56 -47.35
CA THR A 676 12.81 1.63 -48.08
C THR A 676 13.43 0.86 -49.28
N SER A 677 13.82 -0.40 -49.05
CA SER A 677 13.49 -1.53 -49.96
C SER A 677 13.89 -2.88 -49.35
N GLN A 678 13.31 -3.95 -49.91
CA GLN A 678 13.69 -5.37 -49.93
C GLN A 678 14.98 -5.79 -49.17
N GLU A 679 15.01 -6.88 -48.40
CA GLU A 679 14.33 -8.16 -48.68
C GLU A 679 14.06 -8.99 -47.40
N THR A 680 12.96 -9.75 -47.38
CA THR A 680 12.63 -10.69 -46.30
C THR A 680 13.20 -12.07 -46.61
N ALA A 681 14.21 -12.50 -45.85
CA ALA A 681 14.70 -13.88 -45.86
C ALA A 681 13.68 -14.82 -45.18
N TYR A 682 12.61 -15.14 -45.90
CA TYR A 682 11.62 -16.14 -45.49
C TYR A 682 12.19 -17.56 -45.60
N SER A 683 11.89 -18.36 -44.59
CA SER A 683 11.63 -19.81 -44.74
C SER A 683 10.56 -20.14 -43.69
N ALA A 684 9.26 -20.28 -43.99
CA ALA A 684 8.59 -20.63 -45.24
C ALA A 684 9.08 -21.97 -45.83
N GLU A 685 8.24 -22.91 -46.24
CA GLU A 685 6.77 -23.00 -46.26
C GLU A 685 6.43 -24.50 -46.47
N ASN A 686 5.22 -25.05 -46.66
CA ASN A 686 3.85 -24.60 -46.96
C ASN A 686 2.87 -25.65 -46.35
N ASN A 687 1.57 -25.41 -46.12
CA ASN A 687 0.44 -25.57 -47.05
C ASN A 687 0.50 -26.81 -47.98
N ALA A 688 -0.60 -27.48 -48.37
CA ALA A 688 -2.03 -27.37 -48.03
C ALA A 688 -2.73 -28.66 -48.57
N ASP A 689 -3.63 -29.34 -47.82
CA ASP A 689 -5.10 -29.16 -47.81
C ASP A 689 -5.88 -30.13 -48.73
N ASN A 690 -7.18 -30.29 -48.47
CA ASN A 690 -8.25 -30.89 -49.27
C ASN A 690 -8.24 -32.41 -49.55
N GLY A 691 -9.25 -33.13 -49.02
CA GLY A 691 -9.35 -34.61 -49.13
C GLY A 691 -10.73 -35.28 -48.98
N LYS A 692 -11.82 -34.52 -48.79
CA LYS A 692 -13.24 -34.92 -49.02
C LYS A 692 -13.81 -36.21 -48.36
N LEU A 693 -14.33 -36.04 -47.14
CA LEU A 693 -15.63 -36.52 -46.61
C LEU A 693 -16.42 -37.66 -47.32
N THR A 694 -16.52 -38.83 -46.66
CA THR A 694 -17.70 -39.73 -46.51
C THR A 694 -17.35 -40.80 -45.45
N SER A 695 -18.16 -41.37 -44.54
CA SER A 695 -19.44 -41.10 -43.87
C SER A 695 -19.98 -42.48 -43.40
N ALA A 696 -20.44 -42.61 -42.15
CA ALA A 696 -21.18 -43.77 -41.58
C ALA A 696 -20.43 -45.12 -41.40
N THR A 697 -20.80 -46.06 -40.50
CA THR A 697 -21.52 -46.02 -39.19
C THR A 697 -21.33 -47.37 -38.46
N GLY A 698 -21.12 -47.34 -37.13
CA GLY A 698 -21.15 -48.51 -36.22
C GLY A 698 -19.96 -49.47 -36.33
N GLU A 699 -19.78 -50.48 -35.46
CA GLU A 699 -20.13 -50.69 -34.03
C GLU A 699 -19.51 -52.05 -33.61
N SER A 700 -19.48 -52.37 -32.30
CA SER A 700 -19.28 -53.73 -31.75
C SER A 700 -17.96 -54.52 -31.97
N LYS A 701 -17.00 -54.33 -31.06
CA LYS A 701 -16.65 -55.29 -29.98
C LYS A 701 -16.67 -56.82 -30.28
N VAL A 702 -15.53 -57.51 -30.08
CA VAL A 702 -15.31 -58.77 -29.27
C VAL A 702 -13.86 -59.30 -29.44
N GLU A 703 -13.43 -60.19 -28.55
CA GLU A 703 -12.06 -60.66 -28.29
C GLU A 703 -11.41 -61.62 -29.32
N SER A 704 -10.07 -61.69 -29.27
CA SER A 704 -9.13 -62.85 -29.38
C SER A 704 -9.63 -64.17 -30.05
N THR A 705 -8.85 -64.90 -30.87
CA THR A 705 -7.44 -65.30 -30.66
C THR A 705 -6.81 -65.99 -31.92
N SER A 706 -5.50 -65.78 -32.15
CA SER A 706 -4.49 -66.69 -32.78
C SER A 706 -4.66 -67.34 -34.18
N GLN A 707 -3.61 -67.15 -35.02
CA GLN A 707 -3.12 -67.99 -36.16
C GLN A 707 -4.02 -67.99 -37.43
N THR A 708 -3.53 -68.15 -38.67
CA THR A 708 -2.25 -68.68 -39.22
C THR A 708 -1.70 -67.82 -40.39
N GLU A 709 -0.55 -68.18 -40.96
CA GLU A 709 0.28 -67.45 -41.94
C GLU A 709 -0.24 -67.44 -43.41
N ASN A 710 0.03 -66.37 -44.19
CA ASN A 710 1.02 -66.35 -45.30
C ASN A 710 0.92 -65.10 -46.24
N ASN A 711 2.07 -64.44 -46.49
CA ASN A 711 2.55 -63.87 -47.78
C ASN A 711 1.76 -62.73 -48.51
N VAL A 712 2.36 -61.76 -49.22
CA VAL A 712 3.79 -61.40 -49.45
C VAL A 712 3.94 -59.94 -49.96
N THR A 713 5.13 -59.33 -49.79
CA THR A 713 5.60 -58.00 -50.31
C THR A 713 4.81 -56.74 -49.89
N GLY A 714 5.43 -55.56 -49.72
CA GLY A 714 6.84 -55.16 -49.84
C GLY A 714 7.24 -54.17 -48.73
N ASN A 715 8.53 -54.08 -48.39
CA ASN A 715 8.98 -53.56 -47.10
C ASN A 715 9.84 -52.29 -47.22
N GLN A 716 9.26 -51.12 -46.93
CA GLN A 716 10.03 -49.92 -46.55
C GLN A 716 10.03 -49.78 -45.03
N ARG A 717 11.21 -49.69 -44.41
CA ARG A 717 11.35 -49.38 -42.99
C ARG A 717 11.53 -47.88 -42.81
N SER A 718 10.52 -47.22 -42.25
CA SER A 718 10.69 -45.89 -41.66
C SER A 718 11.73 -45.95 -40.54
N THR A 719 12.62 -44.97 -40.49
CA THR A 719 13.57 -44.80 -39.38
C THR A 719 12.81 -44.30 -38.15
N LEU A 720 12.96 -44.96 -37.00
CA LEU A 720 12.30 -44.54 -35.76
C LEU A 720 12.79 -43.14 -35.35
N GLN A 721 11.87 -42.24 -34.97
CA GLN A 721 12.24 -40.89 -34.52
C GLN A 721 12.84 -40.93 -33.10
N THR A 722 14.12 -40.55 -32.97
CA THR A 722 14.82 -40.38 -31.69
C THR A 722 14.69 -38.96 -31.16
N ILE A 723 14.73 -38.78 -29.83
CA ILE A 723 14.72 -37.46 -29.21
C ILE A 723 16.15 -36.90 -29.18
N VAL A 724 16.36 -35.64 -29.54
CA VAL A 724 17.69 -35.04 -29.63
C VAL A 724 17.90 -34.03 -28.50
N HIS A 725 18.94 -34.25 -27.69
CA HIS A 725 19.39 -33.33 -26.63
C HIS A 725 20.91 -33.15 -26.70
N GLY A 726 21.40 -31.92 -26.63
CA GLY A 726 22.85 -31.62 -26.71
C GLY A 726 23.54 -32.07 -28.02
N GLY A 727 22.79 -32.28 -29.11
CA GLY A 727 23.29 -32.86 -30.37
C GLY A 727 23.35 -34.39 -30.38
N VAL A 728 22.89 -35.06 -29.32
CA VAL A 728 22.88 -36.52 -29.16
C VAL A 728 21.44 -37.04 -29.29
N GLY A 729 21.23 -38.05 -30.13
CA GLY A 729 19.93 -38.72 -30.32
C GLY A 729 19.76 -39.92 -29.38
N TYR A 730 18.63 -39.97 -28.66
CA TYR A 730 18.29 -41.03 -27.71
C TYR A 730 17.04 -41.80 -28.13
N HIS A 731 17.05 -43.13 -27.94
CA HIS A 731 15.89 -43.99 -28.12
C HIS A 731 14.97 -43.92 -26.90
N MET A 732 13.73 -43.47 -27.09
CA MET A 732 12.75 -43.28 -26.02
C MET A 732 11.77 -44.44 -25.89
N VAL A 733 11.16 -44.50 -24.71
CA VAL A 733 10.13 -45.46 -24.30
C VAL A 733 9.04 -44.69 -23.57
N ASN A 734 7.80 -45.19 -23.57
CA ASN A 734 6.61 -44.52 -23.03
C ASN A 734 6.80 -43.94 -21.61
N CYS A 735 7.37 -44.70 -20.67
CA CYS A 735 7.65 -44.22 -19.32
C CYS A 735 8.55 -42.97 -19.27
N GLY A 736 9.54 -42.87 -20.17
CA GLY A 736 10.46 -41.73 -20.28
C GLY A 736 9.79 -40.49 -20.86
N LEU A 737 8.93 -40.65 -21.88
CA LEU A 737 8.15 -39.55 -22.45
C LEU A 737 7.14 -39.00 -21.43
N ILE A 738 6.46 -39.87 -20.68
CA ILE A 738 5.53 -39.46 -19.62
C ILE A 738 6.27 -38.74 -18.47
N LEU A 739 7.48 -39.19 -18.10
CA LEU A 739 8.31 -38.45 -17.13
C LEU A 739 8.71 -37.07 -17.67
N LEU A 740 9.18 -36.97 -18.91
CA LEU A 740 9.54 -35.69 -19.55
C LEU A 740 8.37 -34.68 -19.51
N LYS A 741 7.15 -35.12 -19.85
CA LYS A 741 5.95 -34.27 -19.80
C LYS A 741 5.62 -33.82 -18.36
N MET A 742 5.72 -34.72 -17.37
CA MET A 742 5.56 -34.36 -15.95
C MET A 742 6.61 -33.37 -15.47
N LEU A 743 7.87 -33.49 -15.91
CA LEU A 743 8.95 -32.57 -15.55
C LEU A 743 8.74 -31.16 -16.14
N SER A 744 8.23 -31.06 -17.37
CA SER A 744 7.78 -29.78 -17.94
C SER A 744 6.67 -29.15 -17.10
N GLU A 745 5.65 -29.93 -16.74
CA GLU A 745 4.53 -29.44 -15.93
C GLU A 745 4.98 -28.92 -14.55
N TYR A 746 5.97 -29.55 -13.90
CA TYR A 746 6.57 -29.01 -12.67
C TYR A 746 7.34 -27.71 -12.91
N VAL A 747 8.11 -27.61 -14.00
CA VAL A 747 8.80 -26.38 -14.41
C VAL A 747 7.80 -25.24 -14.61
N ASP A 748 6.66 -25.50 -15.24
CA ASP A 748 5.61 -24.49 -15.47
C ASP A 748 4.90 -24.09 -14.18
N ILE A 749 4.62 -25.04 -13.27
CA ILE A 749 4.16 -24.72 -11.90
C ILE A 749 5.15 -23.80 -11.19
N SER A 750 6.47 -24.04 -11.29
CA SER A 750 7.50 -23.17 -10.68
C SER A 750 7.60 -21.79 -11.33
N LYS A 751 7.40 -21.69 -12.66
CA LYS A 751 7.35 -20.39 -13.37
C LYS A 751 6.20 -19.53 -12.87
N CYS A 752 5.01 -20.14 -12.72
CA CYS A 752 3.74 -19.47 -12.41
C CYS A 752 3.48 -19.27 -10.90
N LEU A 753 4.02 -20.10 -10.02
CA LEU A 753 3.89 -19.98 -8.56
C LEU A 753 5.28 -19.87 -7.88
N PRO A 754 6.02 -18.75 -8.04
CA PRO A 754 7.40 -18.64 -7.55
C PRO A 754 7.56 -18.88 -6.05
N SER A 755 6.55 -18.53 -5.25
CA SER A 755 6.52 -18.72 -3.79
C SER A 755 6.53 -20.18 -3.34
N LEU A 756 6.39 -21.14 -4.27
CA LEU A 756 6.43 -22.59 -4.02
C LEU A 756 7.57 -23.30 -4.78
N SER A 757 8.51 -22.54 -5.36
CA SER A 757 9.63 -23.12 -6.14
C SER A 757 10.48 -24.10 -5.31
N PHE A 758 10.58 -23.88 -3.99
CA PHE A 758 11.27 -24.78 -3.06
C PHE A 758 10.56 -26.14 -2.97
N GLU A 759 9.25 -26.14 -2.71
CA GLU A 759 8.41 -27.33 -2.68
C GLU A 759 8.41 -28.06 -4.03
N VAL A 760 8.34 -27.32 -5.16
CA VAL A 760 8.37 -27.91 -6.51
C VAL A 760 9.71 -28.62 -6.78
N VAL A 761 10.86 -28.04 -6.41
CA VAL A 761 12.16 -28.72 -6.55
C VAL A 761 12.22 -30.00 -5.72
N GLN A 762 11.70 -30.00 -4.48
CA GLN A 762 11.61 -31.24 -3.69
C GLN A 762 10.79 -32.31 -4.41
N ARG A 763 9.65 -31.94 -5.02
CA ARG A 763 8.80 -32.87 -5.78
C ARG A 763 9.38 -33.35 -7.11
N VAL A 764 10.25 -32.56 -7.74
CA VAL A 764 11.08 -32.99 -8.87
C VAL A 764 12.16 -33.98 -8.41
N VAL A 765 12.85 -33.71 -7.29
CA VAL A 765 13.82 -34.64 -6.69
C VAL A 765 13.15 -35.97 -6.29
N GLU A 766 11.96 -35.93 -5.70
CA GLU A 766 11.20 -37.12 -5.30
C GLU A 766 10.76 -37.98 -6.50
N ILE A 767 10.22 -37.40 -7.57
CA ILE A 767 9.76 -38.17 -8.74
C ILE A 767 10.93 -38.78 -9.53
N LEU A 768 12.07 -38.09 -9.62
CA LEU A 768 13.29 -38.62 -10.23
C LEU A 768 13.85 -39.80 -9.40
N LYS A 769 13.88 -39.69 -8.06
CA LYS A 769 14.27 -40.80 -7.18
C LYS A 769 13.36 -42.02 -7.37
N LEU A 770 12.04 -41.83 -7.38
CA LEU A 770 11.09 -42.93 -7.63
C LEU A 770 11.35 -43.59 -8.99
N PHE A 771 11.52 -42.81 -10.05
CA PHE A 771 11.76 -43.33 -11.39
C PHE A 771 13.05 -44.15 -11.46
N ASN A 772 14.16 -43.64 -10.91
CA ASN A 772 15.44 -44.33 -10.91
C ASN A 772 15.37 -45.65 -10.10
N THR A 773 14.90 -45.57 -8.86
CA THR A 773 14.79 -46.73 -7.96
C THR A 773 13.86 -47.79 -8.54
N ARG A 774 12.72 -47.40 -9.12
CA ARG A 774 11.76 -48.36 -9.68
C ARG A 774 12.26 -48.96 -11.00
N THR A 775 12.94 -48.19 -11.84
CA THR A 775 13.59 -48.73 -13.05
C THR A 775 14.66 -49.76 -12.69
N CYS A 776 15.48 -49.50 -11.65
CA CYS A 776 16.47 -50.47 -11.16
C CYS A 776 15.81 -51.77 -10.68
N GLN A 777 14.75 -51.69 -9.88
CA GLN A 777 13.97 -52.86 -9.44
C GLN A 777 13.38 -53.65 -10.61
N LEU A 778 12.84 -52.96 -11.64
CA LEU A 778 12.21 -53.59 -12.80
C LEU A 778 13.24 -54.29 -13.71
N VAL A 779 14.38 -53.64 -13.95
CA VAL A 779 15.36 -54.04 -14.98
C VAL A 779 16.51 -54.87 -14.42
N LEU A 780 17.16 -54.43 -13.32
CA LEU A 780 18.26 -55.15 -12.67
C LEU A 780 17.75 -56.13 -11.61
N GLY A 781 16.74 -55.72 -10.83
CA GLY A 781 16.06 -56.57 -9.82
C GLY A 781 15.07 -57.59 -10.41
N ALA A 782 14.99 -57.70 -11.74
CA ALA A 782 14.08 -58.57 -12.50
C ALA A 782 12.56 -58.36 -12.26
N GLY A 783 12.16 -57.28 -11.59
CA GLY A 783 10.76 -57.02 -11.24
C GLY A 783 9.79 -56.95 -12.43
N ALA A 784 10.25 -56.54 -13.62
CA ALA A 784 9.42 -56.46 -14.82
C ALA A 784 8.88 -57.84 -15.28
N MET A 785 9.50 -58.94 -14.84
CA MET A 785 8.97 -60.29 -15.05
C MET A 785 7.73 -60.60 -14.20
N GLN A 786 7.50 -59.85 -13.12
CA GLN A 786 6.38 -60.04 -12.19
C GLN A 786 5.25 -59.02 -12.43
N VAL A 787 5.58 -57.73 -12.60
CA VAL A 787 4.58 -56.66 -12.79
C VAL A 787 4.21 -56.43 -14.25
N SER A 788 5.19 -56.46 -15.15
CA SER A 788 5.01 -56.10 -16.57
C SER A 788 4.76 -57.30 -17.48
N GLY A 789 4.67 -58.51 -16.91
CA GLY A 789 4.40 -59.76 -17.64
C GLY A 789 5.51 -60.24 -18.60
N LEU A 790 6.71 -59.65 -18.55
CA LEU A 790 7.79 -59.99 -19.48
C LEU A 790 8.38 -61.38 -19.18
N LYS A 791 8.31 -62.29 -20.16
CA LYS A 791 8.82 -63.67 -20.02
C LYS A 791 10.32 -63.75 -19.72
N SER A 792 11.10 -62.75 -20.14
CA SER A 792 12.51 -62.58 -19.77
C SER A 792 12.99 -61.16 -20.04
N ILE A 793 14.03 -60.74 -19.34
CA ILE A 793 14.71 -59.45 -19.58
C ILE A 793 15.86 -59.71 -20.54
N THR A 794 15.83 -59.04 -21.70
CA THR A 794 16.81 -59.22 -22.77
C THR A 794 17.84 -58.09 -22.77
N SER A 795 18.98 -58.29 -23.44
CA SER A 795 19.98 -57.23 -23.65
C SER A 795 19.41 -56.00 -24.36
N LYS A 796 18.32 -56.13 -25.13
CA LYS A 796 17.62 -54.99 -25.74
C LYS A 796 16.86 -54.16 -24.70
N HIS A 797 16.21 -54.81 -23.72
CA HIS A 797 15.48 -54.10 -22.65
C HIS A 797 16.47 -53.35 -21.75
N LEU A 798 17.61 -53.98 -21.42
CA LEU A 798 18.73 -53.35 -20.70
C LEU A 798 19.29 -52.13 -21.45
N ALA A 799 19.48 -52.24 -22.77
CA ALA A 799 19.98 -51.13 -23.59
C ALA A 799 19.00 -49.94 -23.63
N LEU A 800 17.70 -50.20 -23.84
CA LEU A 800 16.67 -49.16 -23.85
C LEU A 800 16.47 -48.53 -22.46
N ALA A 801 16.61 -49.28 -21.36
CA ALA A 801 16.64 -48.71 -20.02
C ALA A 801 17.82 -47.75 -19.82
N SER A 802 19.03 -48.13 -20.28
CA SER A 802 20.22 -47.27 -20.21
C SER A 802 20.05 -45.98 -21.04
N GLN A 803 19.40 -46.04 -22.21
CA GLN A 803 19.09 -44.86 -23.03
C GLN A 803 18.25 -43.83 -22.27
N ILE A 804 17.14 -44.25 -21.66
CA ILE A 804 16.25 -43.33 -20.91
C ILE A 804 16.99 -42.76 -19.69
N ILE A 805 17.75 -43.58 -18.97
CA ILE A 805 18.54 -43.13 -17.81
C ILE A 805 19.60 -42.11 -18.25
N SER A 806 20.25 -42.33 -19.38
CA SER A 806 21.26 -41.42 -19.93
C SER A 806 20.64 -40.09 -20.42
N PHE A 807 19.46 -40.14 -21.04
CA PHE A 807 18.69 -38.96 -21.43
C PHE A 807 18.21 -38.15 -20.22
N ILE A 808 17.65 -38.79 -19.20
CA ILE A 808 17.24 -38.08 -17.98
C ILE A 808 18.46 -37.53 -17.22
N HIS A 809 19.59 -38.24 -17.22
CA HIS A 809 20.86 -37.72 -16.69
C HIS A 809 21.35 -36.47 -17.44
N SER A 810 21.23 -36.40 -18.78
CA SER A 810 21.58 -35.19 -19.54
C SER A 810 20.57 -34.05 -19.36
N LEU A 811 19.30 -34.37 -19.09
CA LEU A 811 18.22 -33.40 -18.90
C LEU A 811 18.20 -32.74 -17.49
N ILE A 812 18.64 -33.45 -16.44
CA ILE A 812 18.64 -32.92 -15.06
C ILE A 812 19.40 -31.58 -14.93
N PRO A 813 20.59 -31.36 -15.54
CA PRO A 813 21.26 -30.06 -15.57
C PRO A 813 20.42 -28.89 -16.10
N ASP A 814 19.61 -29.09 -17.16
CA ASP A 814 18.72 -28.05 -17.69
C ASP A 814 17.55 -27.77 -16.75
N ILE A 815 16.93 -28.81 -16.20
CA ILE A 815 15.86 -28.68 -15.20
C ILE A 815 16.36 -27.96 -13.94
N ARG A 816 17.58 -28.30 -13.47
CA ARG A 816 18.27 -27.62 -12.36
C ARG A 816 18.47 -26.14 -12.68
N ARG A 817 18.92 -25.79 -13.88
CA ARG A 817 19.12 -24.39 -14.29
C ARG A 817 17.79 -23.62 -14.27
N VAL A 818 16.72 -24.16 -14.86
CA VAL A 818 15.42 -23.47 -14.97
C VAL A 818 14.73 -23.29 -13.61
N LEU A 819 14.68 -24.34 -12.77
CA LEU A 819 13.96 -24.27 -11.48
C LEU A 819 14.61 -23.31 -10.47
N PHE A 820 15.93 -23.14 -10.51
CA PHE A 820 16.66 -22.34 -9.53
C PHE A 820 16.73 -20.84 -9.86
N LEU A 821 16.26 -20.41 -11.04
CA LEU A 821 16.23 -19.00 -11.47
C LEU A 821 15.49 -18.06 -10.50
N LYS A 822 14.42 -18.54 -9.86
CA LYS A 822 13.56 -17.74 -8.95
C LYS A 822 13.73 -18.08 -7.45
N ILE A 823 14.70 -18.92 -7.08
CA ILE A 823 14.88 -19.37 -5.69
C ILE A 823 15.86 -18.45 -4.94
N PRO A 824 15.55 -17.99 -3.70
CA PRO A 824 16.48 -17.21 -2.89
C PRO A 824 17.74 -18.01 -2.48
N GLU A 825 18.90 -17.38 -2.55
CA GLU A 825 20.23 -18.00 -2.41
C GLU A 825 20.37 -18.89 -1.16
N ALA A 826 19.88 -18.42 -0.02
CA ALA A 826 19.93 -19.10 1.27
C ALA A 826 19.26 -20.50 1.31
N ARG A 827 18.46 -20.87 0.31
CA ARG A 827 17.87 -22.22 0.17
C ARG A 827 18.41 -23.02 -1.03
N LYS A 828 19.15 -22.40 -1.96
CA LYS A 828 19.68 -23.10 -3.15
C LYS A 828 20.62 -24.23 -2.77
N HIS A 829 21.60 -23.96 -1.90
CA HIS A 829 22.71 -24.87 -1.61
C HIS A 829 22.29 -26.27 -1.14
N LEU A 830 21.19 -26.38 -0.37
CA LEU A 830 20.63 -27.65 0.11
C LEU A 830 19.85 -28.39 -0.99
N LEU A 831 19.10 -27.67 -1.82
CA LEU A 831 18.36 -28.28 -2.92
C LEU A 831 19.27 -28.69 -4.08
N MET A 832 20.38 -27.98 -4.29
CA MET A 832 21.41 -28.34 -5.27
C MET A 832 22.05 -29.69 -4.91
N SER A 833 22.52 -29.87 -3.68
CA SER A 833 23.13 -31.14 -3.26
C SER A 833 22.18 -32.34 -3.31
N GLU A 834 20.87 -32.12 -3.07
CA GLU A 834 19.85 -33.15 -3.28
C GLU A 834 19.70 -33.56 -4.76
N LEU A 835 19.71 -32.61 -5.70
CA LEU A 835 19.56 -32.89 -7.13
C LEU A 835 20.88 -33.38 -7.77
N ASP A 836 22.02 -32.93 -7.28
CA ASP A 836 23.34 -33.42 -7.67
C ASP A 836 23.55 -34.87 -7.21
N ARG A 837 23.05 -35.24 -6.00
CA ARG A 837 22.96 -36.64 -5.57
C ARG A 837 22.10 -37.47 -6.53
N VAL A 838 20.91 -37.00 -6.90
CA VAL A 838 20.06 -37.72 -7.88
C VAL A 838 20.78 -37.88 -9.22
N THR A 839 21.51 -36.86 -9.69
CA THR A 839 22.32 -36.95 -10.92
C THR A 839 23.34 -38.08 -10.81
N GLN A 840 24.05 -38.18 -9.69
CA GLN A 840 24.99 -39.28 -9.42
C GLN A 840 24.29 -40.64 -9.29
N ASP A 841 23.10 -40.72 -8.68
CA ASP A 841 22.31 -41.95 -8.56
C ASP A 841 21.88 -42.50 -9.94
N TYR A 842 21.55 -41.63 -10.91
CA TYR A 842 21.28 -42.02 -12.30
C TYR A 842 22.55 -42.53 -13.00
N LYS A 843 23.70 -41.88 -12.79
CA LYS A 843 24.98 -42.31 -13.35
C LYS A 843 25.40 -43.70 -12.84
N VAL A 844 25.31 -43.93 -11.53
CA VAL A 844 25.63 -45.25 -10.93
C VAL A 844 24.76 -46.34 -11.54
N HIS A 845 23.45 -46.12 -11.64
CA HIS A 845 22.53 -47.10 -12.20
C HIS A 845 22.80 -47.39 -13.70
N ARG A 846 23.15 -46.38 -14.50
CA ARG A 846 23.61 -46.59 -15.89
C ARG A 846 24.87 -47.48 -15.93
N ASP A 847 25.84 -47.18 -15.10
CA ASP A 847 27.13 -47.88 -15.05
C ASP A 847 26.95 -49.32 -14.51
N GLU A 848 25.96 -49.57 -13.63
CA GLU A 848 25.50 -50.90 -13.22
C GLU A 848 24.85 -51.69 -14.37
N ILE A 849 24.00 -51.06 -15.19
CA ILE A 849 23.40 -51.70 -16.38
C ILE A 849 24.50 -52.12 -17.37
N HIS A 850 25.48 -51.23 -17.61
CA HIS A 850 26.62 -51.55 -18.47
C HIS A 850 27.44 -52.72 -17.90
N SER A 851 27.72 -52.69 -16.59
CA SER A 851 28.38 -53.80 -15.88
C SER A 851 27.59 -55.11 -15.98
N LYS A 852 26.25 -55.07 -15.93
CA LYS A 852 25.40 -56.26 -16.08
C LYS A 852 25.41 -56.81 -17.51
N LEU A 853 25.47 -55.96 -18.54
CA LEU A 853 25.65 -56.39 -19.94
C LEU A 853 26.99 -57.10 -20.15
N VAL A 854 28.07 -56.58 -19.58
CA VAL A 854 29.41 -57.22 -19.59
C VAL A 854 29.38 -58.57 -18.87
N GLN A 855 28.76 -58.63 -17.68
CA GLN A 855 28.61 -59.86 -16.89
C GLN A 855 27.77 -60.93 -17.62
N ILE A 856 26.71 -60.55 -18.34
CA ILE A 856 25.94 -61.49 -19.19
C ILE A 856 26.83 -62.12 -20.27
N MET A 857 27.75 -61.36 -20.87
CA MET A 857 28.71 -61.92 -21.82
C MET A 857 29.76 -62.82 -21.16
N ARG A 858 30.21 -62.49 -19.96
CA ARG A 858 31.10 -63.35 -19.17
C ARG A 858 30.43 -64.69 -18.83
N GLU A 859 29.16 -64.66 -18.41
CA GLU A 859 28.36 -65.85 -18.13
C GLU A 859 28.15 -66.71 -19.40
N ARG A 860 27.85 -66.08 -20.55
CA ARG A 860 27.75 -66.77 -21.86
C ARG A 860 29.07 -67.37 -22.33
N LEU A 861 30.20 -66.68 -22.11
CA LEU A 861 31.52 -67.21 -22.41
C LEU A 861 31.83 -68.43 -21.55
N LEU A 862 31.66 -68.32 -20.22
CA LEU A 862 31.88 -69.42 -19.27
C LEU A 862 30.95 -70.63 -19.55
N ALA A 863 29.71 -70.40 -19.96
CA ALA A 863 28.77 -71.47 -20.33
C ALA A 863 29.19 -72.24 -21.60
N ASN A 864 29.91 -71.59 -22.53
CA ASN A 864 30.50 -72.26 -23.68
C ASN A 864 31.86 -72.91 -23.34
N LEU A 865 32.69 -72.27 -22.52
CA LEU A 865 33.95 -72.84 -22.02
C LEU A 865 33.74 -74.15 -21.23
N ARG A 866 32.63 -74.29 -20.49
CA ARG A 866 32.25 -75.56 -19.83
C ARG A 866 31.98 -76.71 -20.79
N LYS A 867 31.64 -76.44 -22.06
CA LYS A 867 31.43 -77.46 -23.11
C LYS A 867 32.72 -77.80 -23.87
N LEU A 868 33.76 -76.98 -23.72
CA LEU A 868 35.01 -77.10 -24.46
C LEU A 868 35.71 -78.48 -24.27
N PRO A 869 35.78 -79.09 -23.08
CA PRO A 869 36.43 -80.40 -22.91
C PRO A 869 35.76 -81.51 -23.74
N GLN A 870 34.42 -81.58 -23.74
CA GLN A 870 33.65 -82.55 -24.53
C GLN A 870 33.83 -82.36 -26.04
N ILE A 871 34.07 -81.11 -26.48
CA ILE A 871 34.37 -80.78 -27.88
C ILE A 871 35.82 -81.18 -28.22
N VAL A 872 36.76 -81.04 -27.27
CA VAL A 872 38.19 -81.38 -27.42
C VAL A 872 38.42 -82.90 -27.43
N GLU A 873 37.63 -83.70 -26.72
CA GLU A 873 37.64 -85.17 -26.85
C GLU A 873 37.45 -85.60 -28.31
N GLY A 874 36.51 -84.95 -29.01
CA GLY A 874 36.27 -85.15 -30.45
C GLY A 874 37.39 -84.65 -31.37
N TRP A 875 38.32 -83.81 -30.90
CA TRP A 875 39.42 -83.28 -31.75
C TRP A 875 40.49 -84.33 -32.09
N ASN A 876 40.50 -85.48 -31.40
CA ASN A 876 41.41 -86.60 -31.68
C ASN A 876 40.86 -87.59 -32.75
N GLY A 877 39.65 -87.36 -33.27
CA GLY A 877 39.15 -88.07 -34.45
C GLY A 877 39.88 -87.65 -35.74
N PRO A 878 39.80 -88.45 -36.82
CA PRO A 878 40.47 -88.18 -38.09
C PRO A 878 40.11 -86.81 -38.70
N GLU A 879 40.90 -86.36 -39.68
CA GLU A 879 40.69 -85.08 -40.35
C GLU A 879 39.53 -85.16 -41.36
N ASP A 880 38.34 -84.72 -40.94
CA ASP A 880 37.36 -84.17 -41.86
C ASP A 880 38.01 -83.02 -42.65
N ASN A 881 37.85 -83.02 -43.98
CA ASN A 881 38.37 -82.00 -44.90
C ASN A 881 37.74 -80.59 -44.71
N GLU A 882 36.94 -80.37 -43.66
CA GLU A 882 36.32 -79.07 -43.40
C GLU A 882 37.34 -78.06 -42.84
N LEU A 883 37.50 -76.96 -43.60
CA LEU A 883 38.20 -75.72 -43.19
C LEU A 883 37.46 -74.93 -42.08
N GLN A 884 36.53 -75.56 -41.36
CA GLN A 884 35.53 -74.92 -40.51
C GLN A 884 35.96 -74.83 -39.02
N PRO A 885 35.93 -73.66 -38.38
CA PRO A 885 36.20 -73.54 -36.94
C PRO A 885 35.16 -74.32 -36.11
N SER A 886 35.53 -74.72 -34.90
CA SER A 886 34.74 -75.63 -34.07
C SER A 886 33.39 -75.04 -33.64
N GLN A 887 32.50 -75.90 -33.13
CA GLN A 887 31.22 -75.46 -32.57
C GLN A 887 31.40 -74.48 -31.40
N PHE A 888 32.48 -74.58 -30.62
CA PHE A 888 32.80 -73.62 -29.56
C PHE A 888 33.13 -72.24 -30.15
N ALA A 889 34.10 -72.17 -31.06
CA ALA A 889 34.53 -70.90 -31.66
C ALA A 889 33.37 -70.23 -32.42
N LYS A 890 32.56 -71.00 -33.16
CA LYS A 890 31.35 -70.50 -33.83
C LYS A 890 30.27 -70.00 -32.86
N ALA A 891 30.02 -70.71 -31.76
CA ALA A 891 29.03 -70.29 -30.75
C ALA A 891 29.45 -68.99 -30.06
N VAL A 892 30.69 -68.91 -29.59
CA VAL A 892 31.21 -67.73 -28.89
C VAL A 892 31.18 -66.48 -29.78
N THR A 893 31.66 -66.56 -31.02
CA THR A 893 31.61 -65.41 -31.94
C THR A 893 30.19 -65.01 -32.33
N LYS A 894 29.27 -65.98 -32.43
CA LYS A 894 27.85 -65.70 -32.73
C LYS A 894 27.18 -64.92 -31.60
N GLU A 895 27.40 -65.31 -30.35
CA GLU A 895 26.86 -64.61 -29.17
C GLU A 895 27.37 -63.17 -29.05
N VAL A 896 28.68 -62.96 -29.27
CA VAL A 896 29.29 -61.62 -29.32
C VAL A 896 28.70 -60.77 -30.44
N THR A 897 28.64 -61.31 -31.67
CA THR A 897 28.13 -60.59 -32.85
C THR A 897 26.65 -60.22 -32.67
N TYR A 898 25.86 -61.11 -32.04
CA TYR A 898 24.47 -60.85 -31.72
C TYR A 898 24.31 -59.71 -30.71
N LEU A 899 25.11 -59.69 -29.64
CA LEU A 899 25.07 -58.57 -28.68
C LEU A 899 25.53 -57.27 -29.35
N HIS A 900 26.64 -57.30 -30.10
CA HIS A 900 27.16 -56.12 -30.79
C HIS A 900 26.09 -55.47 -31.67
N ARG A 901 25.41 -56.27 -32.50
CA ARG A 901 24.31 -55.80 -33.37
C ARG A 901 23.13 -55.21 -32.58
N ILE A 902 22.84 -55.67 -31.36
CA ILE A 902 21.77 -55.08 -30.54
C ILE A 902 22.23 -53.76 -29.94
N LEU A 903 23.42 -53.72 -29.34
CA LEU A 903 23.90 -52.52 -28.64
C LEU A 903 24.20 -51.39 -29.62
N SER A 904 24.82 -51.65 -30.78
CA SER A 904 25.06 -50.62 -31.80
C SER A 904 23.80 -50.12 -32.51
N GLN A 905 22.65 -50.80 -32.34
CA GLN A 905 21.34 -50.35 -32.82
C GLN A 905 20.50 -49.64 -31.75
N THR A 906 21.01 -49.46 -30.53
CA THR A 906 20.22 -48.92 -29.40
C THR A 906 20.97 -48.00 -28.45
N LEU A 907 22.25 -48.24 -28.17
CA LEU A 907 23.11 -47.41 -27.32
C LEU A 907 23.92 -46.40 -28.16
N LEU A 908 24.43 -45.37 -27.48
CA LEU A 908 25.39 -44.42 -28.05
C LEU A 908 26.74 -45.11 -28.29
N GLU A 909 27.47 -44.69 -29.32
CA GLU A 909 28.73 -45.35 -29.71
C GLU A 909 29.77 -45.37 -28.58
N VAL A 910 29.87 -44.30 -27.78
CA VAL A 910 30.77 -44.19 -26.63
C VAL A 910 30.44 -45.24 -25.54
N ASP A 911 29.16 -45.50 -25.27
CA ASP A 911 28.73 -46.53 -24.33
C ASP A 911 29.00 -47.93 -24.89
N VAL A 912 28.76 -48.14 -26.19
CA VAL A 912 29.07 -49.40 -26.89
C VAL A 912 30.57 -49.70 -26.82
N GLN A 913 31.44 -48.73 -27.16
CA GLN A 913 32.90 -48.85 -27.07
C GLN A 913 33.37 -49.13 -25.64
N THR A 914 32.73 -48.51 -24.64
CA THR A 914 33.06 -48.72 -23.21
C THR A 914 32.70 -50.13 -22.74
N ILE A 915 31.52 -50.64 -23.11
CA ILE A 915 31.08 -52.01 -22.82
C ILE A 915 31.99 -53.03 -23.51
N PHE A 916 32.25 -52.86 -24.82
CA PHE A 916 33.01 -53.85 -25.58
C PHE A 916 34.48 -53.89 -25.20
N ARG A 917 35.10 -52.79 -24.76
CA ARG A 917 36.44 -52.76 -24.16
C ARG A 917 36.57 -53.75 -22.99
N GLN A 918 35.60 -53.78 -22.08
CA GLN A 918 35.59 -54.71 -20.95
C GLN A 918 35.31 -56.16 -21.40
N VAL A 919 34.40 -56.36 -22.36
CA VAL A 919 34.14 -57.69 -22.94
C VAL A 919 35.39 -58.26 -23.61
N VAL A 920 36.13 -57.46 -24.39
CA VAL A 920 37.39 -57.83 -25.03
C VAL A 920 38.43 -58.29 -24.00
N GLN A 921 38.64 -57.51 -22.93
CA GLN A 921 39.56 -57.88 -21.83
C GLN A 921 39.18 -59.20 -21.15
N ILE A 922 37.88 -59.42 -20.89
CA ILE A 922 37.36 -60.69 -20.34
C ILE A 922 37.59 -61.84 -21.32
N PHE A 923 37.45 -61.61 -22.63
CA PHE A 923 37.63 -62.63 -23.66
C PHE A 923 39.11 -63.05 -23.78
N HIS A 924 40.06 -62.12 -23.92
CA HIS A 924 41.48 -62.49 -23.96
C HIS A 924 41.91 -63.25 -22.69
N SER A 925 41.52 -62.77 -21.51
CA SER A 925 41.91 -63.42 -20.24
C SER A 925 41.32 -64.83 -20.08
N HIS A 926 39.99 -64.97 -20.15
CA HIS A 926 39.33 -66.23 -19.80
C HIS A 926 39.48 -67.30 -20.89
N ILE A 927 39.65 -66.92 -22.17
CA ILE A 927 39.90 -67.86 -23.26
C ILE A 927 41.36 -68.36 -23.19
N THR A 928 42.34 -67.48 -22.98
CA THR A 928 43.75 -67.88 -22.81
C THR A 928 43.93 -68.77 -21.58
N GLU A 929 43.28 -68.45 -20.44
CA GLU A 929 43.32 -69.31 -19.25
C GLU A 929 42.74 -70.71 -19.50
N ALA A 930 41.64 -70.80 -20.25
CA ALA A 930 41.04 -72.09 -20.60
C ALA A 930 41.91 -72.88 -21.59
N PHE A 931 42.45 -72.25 -22.63
CA PHE A 931 43.31 -72.93 -23.61
C PHE A 931 44.66 -73.35 -23.03
N ARG A 932 45.25 -72.58 -22.10
CA ARG A 932 46.45 -72.99 -21.34
C ARG A 932 46.21 -74.19 -20.41
N LYS A 933 44.96 -74.59 -20.15
CA LYS A 933 44.58 -75.77 -19.34
C LYS A 933 44.19 -77.01 -20.17
N LEU A 934 44.29 -76.96 -21.49
CA LEU A 934 44.01 -78.12 -22.37
C LEU A 934 45.29 -78.88 -22.71
N GLU A 935 45.33 -80.18 -22.42
CA GLU A 935 46.43 -81.07 -22.81
C GLU A 935 46.33 -81.48 -24.28
N VAL A 936 46.77 -80.59 -25.18
CA VAL A 936 46.65 -80.79 -26.65
C VAL A 936 47.93 -81.40 -27.24
N SER A 937 48.04 -82.72 -27.15
CA SER A 937 49.23 -83.49 -27.58
C SER A 937 49.25 -83.89 -29.06
N THR A 938 48.11 -83.97 -29.75
CA THR A 938 48.03 -84.39 -31.15
C THR A 938 48.18 -83.20 -32.13
N PRO A 939 48.85 -83.38 -33.29
CA PRO A 939 49.07 -82.28 -34.24
C PRO A 939 47.75 -81.78 -34.87
N GLN A 940 46.80 -82.69 -35.08
CA GLN A 940 45.46 -82.41 -35.62
C GLN A 940 44.66 -81.51 -34.66
N ALA A 941 44.69 -81.80 -33.35
CA ALA A 941 44.05 -80.97 -32.35
C ALA A 941 44.76 -79.62 -32.18
N LYS A 942 46.09 -79.54 -32.33
CA LYS A 942 46.82 -78.26 -32.39
C LYS A 942 46.40 -77.41 -33.60
N ASN A 943 46.27 -78.00 -34.78
CA ASN A 943 45.77 -77.30 -35.97
C ASN A 943 44.32 -76.79 -35.78
N ARG A 944 43.44 -77.63 -35.21
CA ARG A 944 42.06 -77.25 -34.86
C ARG A 944 42.01 -76.10 -33.84
N LEU A 945 42.83 -76.14 -32.78
CA LEU A 945 42.94 -75.07 -31.79
C LEU A 945 43.47 -73.76 -32.40
N CYS A 946 44.49 -73.82 -33.24
CA CYS A 946 45.05 -72.65 -33.94
C CYS A 946 43.99 -71.95 -34.81
N ARG A 947 43.20 -72.72 -35.57
CA ARG A 947 42.06 -72.22 -36.37
C ARG A 947 40.99 -71.56 -35.51
N ASP A 948 40.67 -72.13 -34.35
CA ASP A 948 39.70 -71.56 -33.41
C ASP A 948 40.18 -70.24 -32.79
N VAL A 949 41.43 -70.17 -32.34
CA VAL A 949 42.06 -68.94 -31.83
C VAL A 949 42.03 -67.84 -32.89
N GLN A 950 42.41 -68.14 -34.13
CA GLN A 950 42.39 -67.19 -35.25
C GLN A 950 40.98 -66.70 -35.58
N HIS A 951 39.97 -67.58 -35.56
CA HIS A 951 38.58 -67.19 -35.80
C HIS A 951 38.04 -66.28 -34.69
N ILE A 952 38.36 -66.57 -33.43
CA ILE A 952 37.97 -65.75 -32.27
C ILE A 952 38.66 -64.38 -32.33
N LEU A 953 39.99 -64.33 -32.58
CA LEU A 953 40.72 -63.06 -32.75
C LEU A 953 40.20 -62.25 -33.94
N THR A 954 39.85 -62.88 -35.06
CA THR A 954 39.23 -62.21 -36.22
C THR A 954 37.87 -61.60 -35.88
N CYS A 955 37.15 -62.13 -34.89
CA CYS A 955 35.93 -61.51 -34.36
C CYS A 955 36.26 -60.37 -33.39
N ILE A 956 37.21 -60.56 -32.47
CA ILE A 956 37.60 -59.55 -31.46
C ILE A 956 38.14 -58.28 -32.12
N ARG A 957 38.99 -58.40 -33.15
CA ARG A 957 39.55 -57.30 -33.94
C ARG A 957 38.50 -56.48 -34.73
N LYS A 958 37.24 -56.93 -34.78
CA LYS A 958 36.10 -56.25 -35.42
C LYS A 958 35.15 -55.58 -34.42
N LEU A 959 35.44 -55.64 -33.12
CA LEU A 959 34.60 -55.03 -32.08
C LEU A 959 35.01 -53.57 -31.84
N PRO A 960 34.05 -52.65 -31.67
CA PRO A 960 34.35 -51.26 -31.32
C PRO A 960 34.90 -51.20 -29.90
N ALA A 961 36.17 -50.83 -29.75
CA ALA A 961 36.80 -50.44 -28.50
C ALA A 961 37.98 -49.51 -28.84
N GLU A 962 38.32 -48.59 -27.93
CA GLU A 962 39.41 -47.63 -28.16
C GLU A 962 40.78 -48.33 -28.16
N ASN A 963 41.54 -48.15 -29.25
CA ASN A 963 42.94 -48.56 -29.32
C ASN A 963 43.81 -47.51 -28.60
N PHE A 964 44.41 -47.89 -27.47
CA PHE A 964 45.30 -47.01 -26.70
C PHE A 964 46.72 -46.86 -27.27
N SER A 965 47.09 -47.65 -28.29
CA SER A 965 48.41 -47.63 -28.92
C SER A 965 48.30 -47.35 -30.41
N ALA A 966 49.29 -46.63 -30.96
CA ALA A 966 49.38 -46.28 -32.37
C ALA A 966 49.98 -47.42 -33.24
N GLU A 967 50.08 -48.65 -32.72
CA GLU A 967 50.85 -49.74 -33.34
C GLU A 967 49.97 -50.93 -33.77
N THR A 968 49.69 -50.95 -35.07
CA THR A 968 49.60 -52.13 -35.95
C THR A 968 48.44 -53.14 -35.79
N ILE A 969 47.87 -53.41 -34.60
CA ILE A 969 46.75 -54.38 -34.45
C ILE A 969 45.67 -53.85 -33.48
N PRO A 970 44.40 -53.70 -33.91
CA PRO A 970 43.31 -53.29 -33.02
C PRO A 970 42.91 -54.42 -32.07
N ASN A 971 42.52 -54.09 -30.83
CA ASN A 971 42.11 -55.06 -29.81
C ASN A 971 43.11 -56.23 -29.60
N TYR A 972 44.40 -55.90 -29.47
CA TYR A 972 45.46 -56.86 -29.12
C TYR A 972 45.42 -57.24 -27.62
N GLY A 973 45.73 -58.49 -27.28
CA GLY A 973 45.94 -58.89 -25.88
C GLY A 973 46.43 -60.33 -25.69
N LEU A 974 46.26 -60.86 -24.46
CA LEU A 974 46.78 -62.16 -23.99
C LEU A 974 46.49 -63.39 -24.89
N LEU A 975 45.51 -63.29 -25.80
CA LEU A 975 45.17 -64.37 -26.75
C LEU A 975 46.00 -64.30 -28.05
N ASP A 976 46.42 -63.10 -28.46
CA ASP A 976 47.41 -62.89 -29.52
C ASP A 976 48.80 -63.31 -29.06
N GLU A 977 49.16 -63.01 -27.81
CA GLU A 977 50.37 -63.50 -27.14
C GLU A 977 50.38 -65.03 -27.10
N PHE A 978 49.30 -65.67 -26.63
CA PHE A 978 49.15 -67.12 -26.61
C PHE A 978 49.26 -67.76 -28.00
N LEU A 979 48.73 -67.12 -29.05
CA LEU A 979 48.89 -67.57 -30.43
C LEU A 979 50.37 -67.54 -30.86
N ALA A 980 51.07 -66.45 -30.57
CA ALA A 980 52.49 -66.29 -30.88
C ALA A 980 53.39 -67.28 -30.11
N GLU A 981 53.14 -67.47 -28.81
CA GLU A 981 53.85 -68.42 -27.93
C GLU A 981 53.75 -69.86 -28.44
N ASN A 982 52.55 -70.32 -28.82
CA ASN A 982 52.26 -71.76 -28.99
C ASN A 982 52.25 -72.23 -30.45
N PHE A 983 52.10 -71.31 -31.41
CA PHE A 983 52.00 -71.62 -32.84
C PHE A 983 52.98 -70.80 -33.71
N GLY A 984 53.64 -69.79 -33.13
CA GLY A 984 54.64 -68.97 -33.79
C GLY A 984 54.08 -67.90 -34.73
N THR A 985 54.88 -66.87 -35.01
CA THR A 985 54.52 -65.69 -35.82
C THR A 985 54.36 -65.97 -37.32
N LYS A 986 54.25 -67.24 -37.74
CA LYS A 986 54.12 -67.68 -39.14
C LYS A 986 52.81 -68.44 -39.39
N VAL A 987 51.70 -67.74 -39.24
CA VAL A 987 50.51 -68.04 -40.06
C VAL A 987 50.27 -66.85 -40.97
N VAL A 988 49.96 -67.14 -42.23
CA VAL A 988 49.97 -66.19 -43.35
C VAL A 988 49.16 -64.95 -43.03
N VAL A 989 49.78 -63.79 -43.27
CA VAL A 989 49.09 -62.50 -43.33
C VAL A 989 48.17 -62.52 -44.56
N GLY A 990 47.01 -63.15 -44.40
CA GLY A 990 45.84 -63.01 -45.26
C GLY A 990 45.21 -61.63 -45.06
N SER A 991 46.03 -60.58 -45.13
CA SER A 991 45.56 -59.21 -45.18
C SER A 991 44.84 -59.04 -46.52
N VAL A 992 43.52 -59.16 -46.48
CA VAL A 992 42.68 -58.39 -47.39
C VAL A 992 42.98 -56.94 -47.05
N ASN A 993 43.94 -56.35 -47.77
CA ASN A 993 44.38 -54.99 -47.55
C ASN A 993 43.16 -54.07 -47.66
N ALA A 994 42.70 -53.54 -46.52
CA ALA A 994 41.93 -52.31 -46.52
C ALA A 994 42.79 -51.29 -47.28
N ARG A 995 42.30 -50.82 -48.43
CA ARG A 995 43.09 -50.04 -49.40
C ARG A 995 43.79 -48.88 -48.69
N THR A 996 45.11 -48.97 -48.56
CA THR A 996 45.92 -47.83 -48.17
C THR A 996 45.87 -46.80 -49.29
N GLY A 997 45.86 -45.52 -48.93
CA GLY A 997 45.82 -44.42 -49.90
C GLY A 997 47.13 -44.33 -50.68
N VAL A 998 47.26 -45.10 -51.76
CA VAL A 998 48.35 -44.95 -52.72
C VAL A 998 48.13 -43.65 -53.50
N ASN A 999 49.19 -42.85 -53.64
CA ASN A 999 49.12 -41.50 -54.18
C ASN A 999 50.39 -41.25 -55.00
N LYS A 1000 50.35 -41.54 -56.31
CA LYS A 1000 51.49 -41.46 -57.24
C LYS A 1000 51.36 -40.27 -58.20
N PRO A 1001 51.71 -39.03 -57.80
CA PRO A 1001 51.56 -37.86 -58.65
C PRO A 1001 52.38 -37.93 -59.96
N GLU A 1002 53.39 -38.78 -60.03
CA GLU A 1002 54.19 -39.04 -61.24
C GLU A 1002 53.40 -39.69 -62.39
N LEU A 1003 52.18 -40.17 -62.14
CA LEU A 1003 51.27 -40.74 -63.15
C LEU A 1003 50.36 -39.70 -63.83
N LEU A 1004 50.49 -38.41 -63.48
CA LEU A 1004 49.71 -37.32 -64.09
C LEU A 1004 50.33 -36.83 -65.42
N PRO A 1005 49.52 -36.50 -66.44
CA PRO A 1005 49.98 -35.81 -67.64
C PRO A 1005 50.64 -34.45 -67.35
N LYS A 1006 51.53 -34.00 -68.24
CA LYS A 1006 52.18 -32.67 -68.15
C LYS A 1006 51.34 -31.51 -68.70
N GLU A 1007 50.35 -31.84 -69.51
CA GLU A 1007 49.40 -30.91 -70.12
C GLU A 1007 47.99 -31.25 -69.61
N PHE A 1008 47.12 -30.25 -69.48
CA PHE A 1008 45.79 -30.44 -68.91
C PHE A 1008 44.91 -31.27 -69.84
N THR A 1009 44.31 -32.35 -69.32
CA THR A 1009 43.34 -33.21 -70.02
C THR A 1009 42.15 -33.51 -69.11
N THR A 1010 40.93 -33.58 -69.65
CA THR A 1010 39.71 -33.92 -68.88
C THR A 1010 39.51 -35.43 -68.67
N VAL A 1011 40.19 -36.24 -69.49
CA VAL A 1011 40.32 -37.69 -69.36
C VAL A 1011 41.78 -38.01 -69.03
N ILE A 1012 41.99 -38.92 -68.08
CA ILE A 1012 43.29 -39.50 -67.75
C ILE A 1012 43.11 -41.02 -67.73
N ASP A 1013 43.82 -41.74 -68.59
CA ASP A 1013 43.88 -43.21 -68.57
C ASP A 1013 45.31 -43.68 -68.24
N VAL A 1014 45.45 -44.20 -67.03
CA VAL A 1014 46.70 -44.76 -66.51
C VAL A 1014 46.76 -46.28 -66.71
N ALA A 1015 45.60 -46.92 -66.95
CA ALA A 1015 45.48 -48.37 -67.08
C ALA A 1015 45.55 -48.86 -68.53
N GLY A 1016 45.29 -47.98 -69.51
CA GLY A 1016 45.24 -48.33 -70.92
C GLY A 1016 43.95 -49.06 -71.32
N PHE A 1017 42.83 -48.72 -70.69
CA PHE A 1017 41.51 -49.25 -71.06
C PHE A 1017 41.01 -48.63 -72.37
N LEU A 1018 41.32 -47.35 -72.65
CA LEU A 1018 40.85 -46.60 -73.80
C LEU A 1018 41.92 -46.53 -74.89
N SER A 1019 41.55 -46.80 -76.14
CA SER A 1019 42.41 -46.40 -77.27
C SER A 1019 42.41 -44.87 -77.44
N SER A 1020 43.46 -44.30 -78.05
CA SER A 1020 43.56 -42.84 -78.26
C SER A 1020 42.42 -42.26 -79.12
N GLY A 1021 41.79 -43.07 -79.97
CA GLY A 1021 40.58 -42.71 -80.73
C GLY A 1021 39.27 -42.76 -79.92
N GLN A 1022 39.30 -43.34 -78.71
CA GLN A 1022 38.21 -43.31 -77.72
C GLN A 1022 38.44 -42.17 -76.74
N GLU A 1023 39.65 -42.05 -76.20
CA GLU A 1023 40.07 -40.96 -75.32
C GLU A 1023 39.79 -39.59 -75.95
N ASN A 1024 40.16 -39.37 -77.22
CA ASN A 1024 39.88 -38.13 -77.95
C ASN A 1024 38.38 -37.87 -78.15
N ARG A 1025 37.54 -38.92 -78.33
CA ARG A 1025 36.08 -38.76 -78.48
C ARG A 1025 35.43 -38.40 -77.15
N LEU A 1026 35.82 -39.08 -76.07
CA LEU A 1026 35.35 -38.79 -74.72
C LEU A 1026 35.78 -37.39 -74.27
N ARG A 1027 37.01 -36.95 -74.60
CA ARG A 1027 37.47 -35.59 -74.33
C ARG A 1027 36.58 -34.54 -75.00
N GLN A 1028 36.25 -34.73 -76.29
CA GLN A 1028 35.33 -33.84 -77.02
C GLN A 1028 33.91 -33.85 -76.43
N GLU A 1029 33.34 -35.03 -76.14
CA GLU A 1029 31.99 -35.12 -75.54
C GLU A 1029 31.92 -34.42 -74.17
N ILE A 1030 32.99 -34.52 -73.36
CA ILE A 1030 33.12 -33.85 -72.07
C ILE A 1030 33.29 -32.33 -72.22
N GLU A 1031 34.09 -31.86 -73.18
CA GLU A 1031 34.27 -30.43 -73.46
C GLU A 1031 32.99 -29.79 -74.00
N ASP A 1032 32.26 -30.49 -74.87
CA ASP A 1032 30.94 -30.05 -75.35
C ASP A 1032 29.91 -30.05 -74.21
N LEU A 1033 29.94 -31.04 -73.31
CA LEU A 1033 29.06 -31.11 -72.14
C LEU A 1033 29.31 -29.98 -71.14
N GLU A 1034 30.58 -29.68 -70.83
CA GLU A 1034 30.96 -28.59 -69.93
C GLU A 1034 30.56 -27.21 -70.51
N LYS A 1035 30.64 -27.06 -71.83
CA LYS A 1035 30.22 -25.87 -72.56
C LYS A 1035 28.71 -25.69 -72.63
N ASP A 1036 27.95 -26.77 -72.81
CA ASP A 1036 26.48 -26.73 -72.91
C ASP A 1036 25.78 -26.58 -71.55
N THR A 1037 26.35 -27.17 -70.49
CA THR A 1037 25.67 -27.34 -69.19
C THR A 1037 26.35 -26.63 -68.01
N GLY A 1038 27.63 -26.29 -68.12
CA GLY A 1038 28.43 -25.74 -67.02
C GLY A 1038 28.85 -26.76 -65.94
N TYR A 1039 28.60 -28.06 -66.14
CA TYR A 1039 29.09 -29.12 -65.26
C TYR A 1039 30.42 -29.71 -65.75
N LYS A 1040 31.34 -29.99 -64.84
CA LYS A 1040 32.70 -30.44 -65.17
C LYS A 1040 32.84 -31.93 -64.96
N LEU A 1041 32.61 -32.74 -65.99
CA LEU A 1041 32.90 -34.17 -65.94
C LEU A 1041 34.41 -34.41 -66.10
N ARG A 1042 35.02 -35.23 -65.24
CA ARG A 1042 36.42 -35.63 -65.29
C ARG A 1042 36.52 -37.15 -65.13
N VAL A 1043 37.31 -37.80 -65.98
CA VAL A 1043 37.35 -39.28 -66.07
C VAL A 1043 38.75 -39.80 -65.77
N LEU A 1044 38.86 -40.68 -64.78
CA LEU A 1044 40.10 -41.34 -64.36
C LEU A 1044 39.97 -42.85 -64.56
N ALA A 1045 40.59 -43.39 -65.60
CA ALA A 1045 40.79 -44.83 -65.76
C ALA A 1045 42.12 -45.24 -65.09
N GLN A 1046 42.05 -46.19 -64.16
CA GLN A 1046 43.17 -46.59 -63.31
C GLN A 1046 43.08 -48.07 -62.89
N ASN A 1047 44.14 -48.61 -62.30
CA ASN A 1047 44.17 -49.98 -61.81
C ASN A 1047 45.00 -50.08 -60.52
N TYR A 1048 44.34 -50.16 -59.36
CA TYR A 1048 45.01 -50.21 -58.05
C TYR A 1048 46.06 -51.35 -58.00
N PRO A 1049 47.32 -51.09 -57.59
CA PRO A 1049 47.79 -49.92 -56.83
C PRO A 1049 48.34 -48.75 -57.67
N ASP A 1050 48.30 -48.80 -59.00
CA ASP A 1050 48.83 -47.74 -59.86
C ASP A 1050 47.76 -46.66 -60.11
N THR A 1051 47.70 -45.72 -59.16
CA THR A 1051 46.74 -44.61 -59.14
C THR A 1051 47.40 -43.28 -58.77
N PRO A 1052 47.06 -42.16 -59.44
CA PRO A 1052 47.48 -40.81 -59.05
C PRO A 1052 46.81 -40.31 -57.75
N GLY A 1053 45.88 -41.08 -57.17
CA GLY A 1053 45.33 -40.85 -55.83
C GLY A 1053 44.67 -39.48 -55.65
N LEU A 1054 45.08 -38.75 -54.61
CA LEU A 1054 44.57 -37.43 -54.27
C LEU A 1054 45.11 -36.31 -55.16
N ALA A 1055 46.24 -36.53 -55.86
CA ALA A 1055 46.87 -35.49 -56.69
C ALA A 1055 45.98 -35.01 -57.85
N ILE A 1056 44.99 -35.81 -58.27
CA ILE A 1056 43.99 -35.42 -59.27
C ILE A 1056 43.16 -34.19 -58.85
N LYS A 1057 42.99 -33.96 -57.54
CA LYS A 1057 42.17 -32.85 -57.02
C LYS A 1057 42.78 -31.49 -57.39
N ASP A 1058 44.10 -31.38 -57.21
CA ASP A 1058 44.85 -30.16 -57.46
C ASP A 1058 45.09 -29.97 -58.97
N PHE A 1059 45.26 -31.07 -59.71
CA PHE A 1059 45.41 -31.08 -61.18
C PHE A 1059 44.15 -30.60 -61.91
N TRP A 1060 42.97 -31.08 -61.49
CA TRP A 1060 41.69 -30.73 -62.13
C TRP A 1060 40.97 -29.51 -61.52
N GLN A 1061 41.46 -28.98 -60.39
CA GLN A 1061 40.84 -27.87 -59.64
C GLN A 1061 39.35 -28.15 -59.33
N VAL A 1062 39.10 -29.31 -58.73
CA VAL A 1062 37.75 -29.86 -58.46
C VAL A 1062 36.91 -28.90 -57.61
N ASP A 1063 35.78 -28.46 -58.18
CA ASP A 1063 34.83 -27.52 -57.57
C ASP A 1063 33.44 -28.13 -57.33
N GLU A 1064 32.48 -27.32 -56.85
CA GLU A 1064 31.13 -27.76 -56.49
C GLU A 1064 30.27 -28.26 -57.66
N ARG A 1065 30.67 -27.95 -58.91
CA ARG A 1065 30.03 -28.39 -60.16
C ARG A 1065 30.83 -29.50 -60.86
N THR A 1066 31.86 -30.05 -60.21
CA THR A 1066 32.71 -31.10 -60.77
C THR A 1066 32.23 -32.50 -60.40
N ILE A 1067 32.30 -33.42 -61.37
CA ILE A 1067 32.01 -34.85 -61.22
C ILE A 1067 33.28 -35.60 -61.59
N VAL A 1068 33.85 -36.34 -60.64
CA VAL A 1068 35.01 -37.21 -60.88
C VAL A 1068 34.54 -38.65 -60.99
N PHE A 1069 34.46 -39.14 -62.23
CA PHE A 1069 34.23 -40.55 -62.56
C PHE A 1069 35.56 -41.30 -62.49
N VAL A 1070 35.65 -42.29 -61.61
CA VAL A 1070 36.79 -43.22 -61.52
C VAL A 1070 36.36 -44.59 -62.05
N ALA A 1071 37.15 -45.10 -63.00
CA ALA A 1071 37.02 -46.44 -63.56
C ALA A 1071 38.18 -47.32 -63.04
N ASP A 1072 37.88 -48.31 -62.20
CA ASP A 1072 38.87 -49.21 -61.60
C ASP A 1072 38.29 -50.61 -61.34
N PRO A 1073 38.71 -51.66 -62.09
CA PRO A 1073 38.11 -52.99 -62.03
C PRO A 1073 38.32 -53.69 -60.68
N THR A 1074 39.27 -53.23 -59.85
CA THR A 1074 39.55 -53.84 -58.54
C THR A 1074 38.42 -53.60 -57.53
N PHE A 1075 37.52 -52.65 -57.76
CA PHE A 1075 36.37 -52.38 -56.89
C PHE A 1075 35.20 -53.36 -57.10
N GLY A 1076 35.30 -54.27 -58.07
CA GLY A 1076 34.30 -55.30 -58.40
C GLY A 1076 33.13 -54.73 -59.20
N ASN A 1077 32.58 -53.60 -58.76
CA ASN A 1077 31.99 -52.63 -59.67
C ASN A 1077 33.12 -51.76 -60.23
N ILE A 1078 33.24 -51.63 -61.56
CA ILE A 1078 34.30 -50.81 -62.17
C ILE A 1078 34.01 -49.30 -62.08
N ILE A 1079 32.74 -48.89 -61.91
CA ILE A 1079 32.30 -47.49 -61.96
C ILE A 1079 32.08 -46.92 -60.56
N ASN A 1080 32.81 -45.85 -60.24
CA ASN A 1080 32.64 -45.07 -59.02
C ASN A 1080 32.61 -43.56 -59.30
N PHE A 1081 31.87 -42.78 -58.51
CA PHE A 1081 31.67 -41.35 -58.72
C PHE A 1081 31.91 -40.54 -57.45
N ASN A 1082 32.68 -39.46 -57.56
CA ASN A 1082 32.71 -38.39 -56.55
C ASN A 1082 32.00 -37.17 -57.15
N ILE A 1083 30.97 -36.68 -56.47
CA ILE A 1083 29.98 -35.73 -57.02
C ILE A 1083 30.07 -34.43 -56.22
N GLY A 1084 30.20 -33.29 -56.89
CA GLY A 1084 30.20 -31.97 -56.25
C GLY A 1084 28.86 -31.66 -55.56
N PRO A 1085 28.82 -30.92 -54.44
CA PRO A 1085 27.61 -30.71 -53.66
C PRO A 1085 26.44 -30.09 -54.44
N LEU A 1086 26.72 -29.28 -55.46
CA LEU A 1086 25.71 -28.64 -56.28
C LEU A 1086 25.06 -29.66 -57.25
N VAL A 1087 25.85 -30.61 -57.76
CA VAL A 1087 25.35 -31.69 -58.64
C VAL A 1087 24.50 -32.72 -57.86
N ASP A 1088 24.79 -32.97 -56.59
CA ASP A 1088 24.00 -33.86 -55.71
C ASP A 1088 22.64 -33.25 -55.29
N LEU A 1089 22.43 -31.95 -55.53
CA LEU A 1089 21.11 -31.29 -55.47
C LEU A 1089 20.32 -31.45 -56.78
N ASP A 1090 20.99 -31.28 -57.92
CA ASP A 1090 20.35 -31.25 -59.24
C ASP A 1090 20.10 -32.65 -59.86
N VAL A 1091 20.85 -33.68 -59.46
CA VAL A 1091 20.76 -35.06 -60.00
C VAL A 1091 20.46 -36.10 -58.91
N PRO A 1092 19.33 -36.82 -58.97
CA PRO A 1092 18.96 -37.80 -57.94
C PRO A 1092 20.01 -38.91 -57.70
N ARG A 1093 20.31 -39.20 -56.42
CA ARG A 1093 21.25 -40.27 -56.00
C ARG A 1093 20.89 -41.68 -56.54
N SER A 1094 19.64 -41.90 -56.94
CA SER A 1094 19.18 -43.10 -57.64
C SER A 1094 19.82 -43.25 -59.02
N PHE A 1095 20.01 -42.16 -59.79
CA PHE A 1095 20.60 -42.19 -61.13
C PHE A 1095 22.05 -42.71 -61.09
N TRP A 1096 22.90 -42.13 -60.26
CA TRP A 1096 24.30 -42.56 -60.08
C TRP A 1096 24.40 -44.04 -59.68
N SER A 1097 23.48 -44.49 -58.82
CA SER A 1097 23.35 -45.90 -58.40
C SER A 1097 22.90 -46.82 -59.55
N GLN A 1098 22.01 -46.35 -60.44
CA GLN A 1098 21.57 -47.09 -61.63
C GLN A 1098 22.66 -47.16 -62.70
N VAL A 1099 23.38 -46.07 -63.00
CA VAL A 1099 24.48 -46.04 -63.97
C VAL A 1099 25.61 -46.99 -63.55
N SER A 1100 26.08 -46.86 -62.31
CA SER A 1100 27.07 -47.77 -61.73
C SER A 1100 26.55 -49.21 -61.65
N GLY A 1101 25.27 -49.42 -61.31
CA GLY A 1101 24.65 -50.75 -61.29
C GLY A 1101 24.53 -51.42 -62.68
N LYS A 1102 24.21 -50.65 -63.73
CA LYS A 1102 23.94 -51.17 -65.08
C LYS A 1102 25.21 -51.39 -65.90
N TYR A 1103 26.08 -50.38 -65.99
CA TYR A 1103 27.30 -50.45 -66.82
C TYR A 1103 28.53 -50.85 -66.02
N GLY A 1104 28.50 -50.72 -64.69
CA GLY A 1104 29.67 -50.95 -63.84
C GLY A 1104 29.74 -52.33 -63.18
N ASN A 1105 28.67 -53.13 -63.20
CA ASN A 1105 28.69 -54.44 -62.55
C ASN A 1105 29.65 -55.43 -63.24
N MET A 1106 30.16 -56.40 -62.45
CA MET A 1106 31.18 -57.36 -62.88
C MET A 1106 30.78 -58.24 -64.08
N PHE A 1107 29.50 -58.41 -64.38
CA PHE A 1107 29.07 -59.17 -65.56
C PHE A 1107 29.14 -58.30 -66.82
N TYR A 1108 28.66 -57.05 -66.75
CA TYR A 1108 28.62 -56.15 -67.90
C TYR A 1108 30.03 -55.84 -68.44
N TRP A 1109 30.95 -55.35 -67.60
CA TRP A 1109 32.30 -54.96 -68.08
C TRP A 1109 33.12 -56.15 -68.58
N LYS A 1110 32.91 -57.36 -68.03
CA LYS A 1110 33.56 -58.59 -68.51
C LYS A 1110 32.95 -59.17 -69.79
N GLU A 1111 31.74 -58.77 -70.15
CA GLU A 1111 31.10 -59.17 -71.41
C GLU A 1111 31.33 -58.15 -72.53
N LYS A 1112 31.38 -56.85 -72.19
CA LYS A 1112 31.44 -55.74 -73.16
C LYS A 1112 32.81 -55.07 -73.30
N GLY A 1113 33.70 -55.24 -72.33
CA GLY A 1113 34.97 -54.50 -72.22
C GLY A 1113 34.88 -53.35 -71.22
N GLU A 1114 36.00 -53.07 -70.55
CA GLU A 1114 36.16 -51.95 -69.64
C GLU A 1114 35.95 -50.59 -70.35
N ASP A 1115 36.34 -50.50 -71.62
CA ASP A 1115 36.17 -49.32 -72.48
C ASP A 1115 34.69 -49.04 -72.78
N ALA A 1116 33.92 -50.06 -73.16
CA ALA A 1116 32.49 -49.95 -73.41
C ALA A 1116 31.70 -49.55 -72.16
N SER A 1117 32.14 -50.01 -70.98
CA SER A 1117 31.59 -49.54 -69.69
C SER A 1117 31.86 -48.06 -69.42
N ILE A 1118 33.04 -47.56 -69.80
CA ILE A 1118 33.39 -46.13 -69.66
C ILE A 1118 32.61 -45.27 -70.67
N GLU A 1119 32.60 -45.65 -71.95
CA GLU A 1119 31.84 -44.93 -73.00
C GLU A 1119 30.35 -44.86 -72.65
N ALA A 1120 29.71 -45.99 -72.31
CA ALA A 1120 28.28 -46.02 -71.99
C ALA A 1120 27.92 -45.18 -70.74
N ALA A 1121 28.80 -45.15 -69.74
CA ALA A 1121 28.59 -44.34 -68.53
C ALA A 1121 28.73 -42.84 -68.80
N VAL A 1122 29.73 -42.41 -69.57
CA VAL A 1122 29.89 -41.00 -69.97
C VAL A 1122 28.69 -40.55 -70.80
N THR A 1123 28.26 -41.35 -71.79
CA THR A 1123 27.07 -41.02 -72.60
C THR A 1123 25.79 -40.95 -71.77
N ALA A 1124 25.62 -41.81 -70.74
CA ALA A 1124 24.46 -41.74 -69.85
C ALA A 1124 24.44 -40.44 -69.01
N ILE A 1125 25.59 -40.03 -68.47
CA ILE A 1125 25.75 -38.78 -67.70
C ILE A 1125 25.56 -37.56 -68.61
N SER A 1126 26.14 -37.59 -69.81
CA SER A 1126 26.05 -36.58 -70.86
C SER A 1126 24.61 -36.30 -71.29
N ARG A 1127 23.74 -37.32 -71.34
CA ARG A 1127 22.29 -37.15 -71.55
C ARG A 1127 21.60 -36.55 -70.33
N CYS A 1128 21.77 -37.16 -69.15
CA CYS A 1128 21.14 -36.72 -67.90
C CYS A 1128 21.39 -35.24 -67.58
N LEU A 1129 22.62 -34.75 -67.77
CA LEU A 1129 22.97 -33.35 -67.49
C LEU A 1129 22.52 -32.36 -68.59
N ARG A 1130 22.11 -32.86 -69.77
CA ARG A 1130 21.52 -32.07 -70.87
C ARG A 1130 19.99 -32.08 -70.87
N ASP A 1131 19.34 -32.96 -70.10
CA ASP A 1131 17.88 -32.97 -69.94
C ASP A 1131 17.39 -31.79 -69.06
N PRO A 1132 16.26 -31.15 -69.39
CA PRO A 1132 15.76 -29.99 -68.66
C PRO A 1132 15.25 -30.36 -67.26
N THR A 1133 15.53 -29.50 -66.28
CA THR A 1133 15.19 -29.73 -64.87
C THR A 1133 13.68 -29.88 -64.64
N GLY A 1134 13.27 -31.07 -64.21
CA GLY A 1134 11.86 -31.44 -63.98
C GLY A 1134 11.72 -32.72 -63.15
N THR A 1135 10.48 -33.09 -62.80
CA THR A 1135 10.19 -34.16 -61.84
C THR A 1135 10.62 -35.57 -62.27
N ASN A 1136 10.91 -35.78 -63.56
CA ASN A 1136 11.42 -37.05 -64.10
C ASN A 1136 12.89 -36.97 -64.52
N ASN A 1137 13.64 -35.93 -64.12
CA ASN A 1137 15.00 -35.75 -64.64
C ASN A 1137 15.90 -36.94 -64.27
N CYS A 1138 16.60 -37.49 -65.27
CA CYS A 1138 17.44 -38.68 -65.15
C CYS A 1138 16.75 -39.94 -64.57
N SER A 1139 15.42 -40.10 -64.73
CA SER A 1139 14.68 -41.22 -64.12
C SER A 1139 14.89 -42.59 -64.79
N GLU A 1140 15.32 -42.61 -66.05
CA GLU A 1140 15.60 -43.84 -66.81
C GLU A 1140 17.04 -43.84 -67.36
N VAL A 1141 17.83 -44.84 -66.99
CA VAL A 1141 19.15 -45.09 -67.60
C VAL A 1141 18.98 -46.01 -68.82
N LEU A 1142 18.91 -45.43 -70.03
CA LEU A 1142 18.74 -46.11 -71.33
C LEU A 1142 20.04 -46.74 -71.89
#